data_AF-A0A8J2IC72-F1
#
_entry.id   AF-A0A8J2IC72-F1
#
_cell.length_a   1.000
_cell.length_b   1.000
_cell.length_c   1.000
_cell.angle_alpha   90.00
_cell.angle_beta   90.00
_cell.angle_gamma   90.00
#
_symmetry.space_group_name_H-M   'P 1'
#
loop_
_entity.id
_entity.type
_entity.pdbx_description
1 polymer ?
#
loop_
_entity_poly.entity_id
_entity_poly.type
_entity_poly.pdbx_seq_one_letter_code
_entity_poly.pdbx_strand_id
1 'polypeptide(L)'
;MPTGVHELFIDGVEDAIRSQLKAIRKGSDKAALFAQKVRPARSTEIYFPVDGASLTKKSKHEPDASFWHTDARYPGVIIEVAYSQKKKRLSRLAEDYLLDSNASVQVVVGLDIEYGKKGSRKATMSVWRTQVVSTANGDELRVVQEVADEAFRDDDGNPTDYEGLQLRLKDFAYEELALNEIGDEDLKVGISTRQLCEYLGAAETMVNRSESLGEHSVGPGIKKRKRSETPPEEINSNDEASKFRSRNGCLTCRARRVKCDETRPLCKACGKKNRPCQWKEPYTKFKDYRPDGPTSSRSAAGGTDNETDTKEDMMDVDGIDGVAGIDKRDEAVRANSSSEKGFSRNTAPKSRKNCRTDGASEDQKEATADAAYQRCVALLIEQLSEDAVSHDETLLCAVVVLRFYEQLNTLSSTGSDDEQHLTGYSAIIRSSRGNRYVDPSAPTFREAVFWVYVRQCLYNATINQQPPDIDFSLQLHPTPGEMRDAHPLARLRLETAWANQMTWNLACVVNFCFDGREPQNEKAHKMRRWQELWDLVQTWMHERPDTFNAVFEGLASGQGSFPRILFTADWHTVSFGFYHFAHIMLLRYKPGPKFAIRNVENLSDTDHQILSHARAICGASNSSPETVPLAITVCHTIFIWGPLVCNSGERDQVVQILSNFEKHHVWPTTWIINALKAEWGIPTSSNSPT
;
A
#
# COMPACT_ATOMS: atom_id res chain seq x y z
N MET A 1 -7.96 13.38 22.55
CA MET A 1 -6.93 12.41 22.19
C MET A 1 -6.07 12.13 23.41
N PRO A 2 -5.42 10.96 23.51
CA PRO A 2 -4.31 10.75 24.43
C PRO A 2 -3.34 11.93 24.41
N THR A 3 -3.00 12.49 25.57
CA THR A 3 -1.91 13.47 25.71
C THR A 3 -0.58 12.72 25.78
N GLY A 4 0.55 13.38 25.50
CA GLY A 4 1.87 12.76 25.71
C GLY A 4 2.07 12.20 27.12
N VAL A 5 1.42 12.80 28.13
CA VAL A 5 1.41 12.30 29.51
C VAL A 5 0.62 10.98 29.65
N HIS A 6 -0.47 10.79 28.90
CA HIS A 6 -1.27 9.55 28.93
C HIS A 6 -0.46 8.37 28.36
N GLU A 7 0.17 8.56 27.20
CA GLU A 7 1.01 7.53 26.56
C GLU A 7 2.25 7.16 27.39
N LEU A 8 2.93 8.16 27.97
CA LEU A 8 4.10 7.91 28.81
C LEU A 8 3.73 7.27 30.16
N PHE A 9 2.55 7.60 30.69
CA PHE A 9 2.08 6.99 31.94
C PHE A 9 1.72 5.52 31.75
N ILE A 10 0.95 5.19 30.70
CA ILE A 10 0.57 3.80 30.41
C ILE A 10 1.80 2.94 30.09
N ASP A 11 2.82 3.51 29.43
CA ASP A 11 4.10 2.83 29.19
C ASP A 11 4.79 2.40 30.50
N GLY A 12 4.81 3.28 31.51
CA GLY A 12 5.37 2.99 32.82
C GLY A 12 4.58 1.90 33.58
N VAL A 13 3.25 1.95 33.52
CA VAL A 13 2.38 0.92 34.14
C VAL A 13 2.59 -0.44 33.47
N GLU A 14 2.59 -0.49 32.14
CA GLU A 14 2.81 -1.73 31.41
C GLU A 14 4.20 -2.32 31.68
N ASP A 15 5.24 -1.49 31.68
CA ASP A 15 6.61 -1.96 31.94
C ASP A 15 6.77 -2.52 33.36
N ALA A 16 6.08 -1.96 34.35
CA ALA A 16 6.07 -2.48 35.72
C ALA A 16 5.44 -3.88 35.82
N ILE A 17 4.29 -4.11 35.17
CA ILE A 17 3.65 -5.43 35.09
C ILE A 17 4.57 -6.40 34.35
N ARG A 18 5.09 -5.98 33.19
CA ARG A 18 5.99 -6.78 32.35
C ARG A 18 7.27 -7.17 33.08
N SER A 19 7.82 -6.28 33.89
CA SER A 19 9.03 -6.53 34.67
C SER A 19 8.81 -7.58 35.76
N GLN A 20 7.66 -7.57 36.44
CA GLN A 20 7.28 -8.61 37.39
C GLN A 20 7.03 -9.96 36.70
N LEU A 21 6.32 -9.97 35.58
CA LEU A 21 6.16 -11.19 34.77
C LEU A 21 7.52 -11.74 34.32
N LYS A 22 8.46 -10.89 33.90
CA LYS A 22 9.85 -11.30 33.58
C LYS A 22 10.58 -11.90 34.77
N ALA A 23 10.33 -11.43 36.00
CA ALA A 23 10.91 -12.02 37.19
C ALA A 23 10.35 -13.43 37.44
N ILE A 24 9.02 -13.59 37.34
CA ILE A 24 8.34 -14.89 37.49
C ILE A 24 8.85 -15.91 36.46
N ARG A 25 9.02 -15.49 35.20
CA ARG A 25 9.51 -16.34 34.09
C ARG A 25 10.86 -17.01 34.33
N LYS A 26 11.68 -16.50 35.26
CA LYS A 26 13.00 -17.05 35.57
C LYS A 26 12.92 -18.35 36.38
N GLY A 27 11.76 -18.66 36.97
CA GLY A 27 11.52 -19.92 37.65
C GLY A 27 11.41 -21.11 36.69
N SER A 28 11.20 -22.28 37.26
CA SER A 28 10.94 -23.54 36.53
C SER A 28 9.64 -24.21 36.97
N ASP A 29 8.84 -23.54 37.80
CA ASP A 29 7.55 -23.99 38.30
C ASP A 29 6.44 -23.68 37.29
N LYS A 30 5.19 -24.05 37.63
CA LYS A 30 4.06 -23.87 36.71
C LYS A 30 3.77 -22.39 36.47
N ALA A 31 3.90 -21.58 37.54
CA ALA A 31 3.78 -20.13 37.46
C ALA A 31 4.76 -19.52 36.44
N ALA A 32 6.02 -19.97 36.42
CA ALA A 32 7.01 -19.51 35.44
C ALA A 32 6.64 -19.88 34.00
N LEU A 33 6.21 -21.13 33.77
CA LEU A 33 5.81 -21.60 32.44
C LEU A 33 4.60 -20.84 31.89
N PHE A 34 3.59 -20.61 32.73
CA PHE A 34 2.43 -19.78 32.39
C PHE A 34 2.85 -18.34 32.08
N ALA A 35 3.67 -17.72 32.93
CA ALA A 35 4.14 -16.35 32.72
C ALA A 35 4.94 -16.17 31.41
N GLN A 36 5.62 -17.21 30.90
CA GLN A 36 6.35 -17.18 29.62
C GLN A 36 5.42 -17.02 28.40
N LYS A 37 4.17 -17.48 28.54
CA LYS A 37 3.13 -17.40 27.52
C LYS A 37 2.31 -16.11 27.57
N VAL A 38 2.45 -15.30 28.63
CA VAL A 38 1.79 -13.99 28.72
C VAL A 38 2.60 -12.93 27.95
N ARG A 39 1.97 -12.12 27.10
CA ARG A 39 2.62 -11.06 26.30
C ARG A 39 1.80 -9.76 26.34
N PRO A 40 2.44 -8.59 26.49
CA PRO A 40 1.73 -7.31 26.34
C PRO A 40 1.39 -7.07 24.86
N ALA A 41 0.28 -6.38 24.61
CA ALA A 41 -0.11 -5.89 23.31
C ALA A 41 -0.78 -4.52 23.46
N ARG A 42 -0.23 -3.52 22.77
CA ARG A 42 -0.80 -2.17 22.68
C ARG A 42 -1.59 -2.03 21.39
N SER A 43 -2.67 -1.24 21.42
CA SER A 43 -3.42 -0.84 20.23
C SER A 43 -3.88 -2.02 19.35
N THR A 44 -4.15 -3.17 19.97
CA THR A 44 -4.62 -4.38 19.26
C THR A 44 -6.15 -4.38 19.27
N GLU A 45 -6.75 -4.50 18.08
CA GLU A 45 -8.20 -4.58 17.94
C GLU A 45 -8.73 -5.89 18.54
N ILE A 46 -9.64 -5.79 19.50
CA ILE A 46 -10.34 -6.93 20.11
C ILE A 46 -11.77 -6.98 19.57
N TYR A 47 -12.20 -8.19 19.19
CA TYR A 47 -13.52 -8.43 18.59
C TYR A 47 -14.35 -9.41 19.41
N PHE A 48 -15.41 -8.95 20.07
CA PHE A 48 -16.30 -9.81 20.86
C PHE A 48 -17.58 -10.19 20.12
N PRO A 49 -18.12 -11.40 20.33
CA PRO A 49 -19.44 -11.78 19.80
C PRO A 49 -20.55 -10.91 20.40
N VAL A 50 -21.55 -10.53 19.60
CA VAL A 50 -22.74 -9.79 20.09
C VAL A 50 -23.88 -10.77 20.37
N ASP A 51 -24.36 -10.82 21.61
CA ASP A 51 -25.47 -11.69 22.00
C ASP A 51 -26.76 -11.37 21.23
N GLY A 52 -27.43 -12.41 20.74
CA GLY A 52 -28.71 -12.29 20.00
C GLY A 52 -28.58 -11.89 18.51
N ALA A 53 -27.37 -11.74 17.97
CA ALA A 53 -27.14 -11.49 16.55
C ALA A 53 -26.67 -12.75 15.80
N SER A 54 -26.90 -12.79 14.47
CA SER A 54 -26.26 -13.77 13.56
C SER A 54 -24.76 -13.85 13.84
N LEU A 55 -24.17 -15.05 13.78
CA LEU A 55 -22.77 -15.45 14.06
C LEU A 55 -21.63 -14.57 13.45
N THR A 56 -21.97 -13.47 12.78
CA THR A 56 -21.09 -12.59 11.98
C THR A 56 -20.92 -11.18 12.54
N LYS A 57 -21.70 -10.71 13.53
CA LYS A 57 -21.56 -9.35 14.09
C LYS A 57 -20.71 -9.38 15.37
N LYS A 58 -19.65 -8.57 15.41
CA LYS A 58 -18.73 -8.47 16.55
C LYS A 58 -18.55 -7.01 16.99
N SER A 59 -18.57 -6.72 18.29
CA SER A 59 -18.18 -5.41 18.84
C SER A 59 -16.65 -5.27 18.75
N LYS A 60 -16.16 -4.09 18.36
CA LYS A 60 -14.73 -3.79 18.20
C LYS A 60 -14.27 -2.85 19.31
N HIS A 61 -13.22 -3.22 20.02
CA HIS A 61 -12.60 -2.42 21.08
C HIS A 61 -11.08 -2.34 20.89
N GLU A 62 -10.45 -1.26 21.34
CA GLU A 62 -9.01 -1.02 21.26
C GLU A 62 -8.54 -0.49 22.62
N PRO A 63 -8.05 -1.36 23.52
CA PRO A 63 -7.61 -0.91 24.83
C PRO A 63 -6.27 -0.19 24.79
N ASP A 64 -6.07 0.74 25.73
CA ASP A 64 -4.79 1.46 25.90
C ASP A 64 -3.63 0.48 26.19
N ALA A 65 -3.86 -0.56 27.01
CA ALA A 65 -2.96 -1.70 27.14
C ALA A 65 -3.71 -3.02 27.41
N SER A 66 -3.14 -4.14 26.95
CA SER A 66 -3.68 -5.48 27.20
C SER A 66 -2.58 -6.53 27.37
N PHE A 67 -2.89 -7.62 28.09
CA PHE A 67 -1.99 -8.76 28.24
C PHE A 67 -2.65 -10.07 27.81
N TRP A 68 -1.97 -10.78 26.92
CA TRP A 68 -2.46 -11.96 26.21
C TRP A 68 -1.69 -13.20 26.60
N HIS A 69 -2.40 -14.26 26.98
CA HIS A 69 -1.82 -15.60 27.02
C HIS A 69 -1.84 -16.22 25.62
N THR A 70 -0.75 -16.84 25.16
CA THR A 70 -0.67 -17.40 23.78
C THR A 70 -1.73 -18.44 23.46
N ASP A 71 -2.23 -19.12 24.50
CA ASP A 71 -3.23 -20.19 24.38
C ASP A 71 -4.66 -19.68 24.63
N ALA A 72 -4.85 -18.36 24.77
CA ALA A 72 -6.15 -17.71 24.95
C ALA A 72 -6.56 -16.90 23.71
N ARG A 73 -7.87 -16.88 23.43
CA ARG A 73 -8.46 -16.11 22.33
C ARG A 73 -8.61 -14.62 22.63
N TYR A 74 -8.74 -14.27 23.91
CA TYR A 74 -8.96 -12.91 24.40
C TYR A 74 -7.88 -12.60 25.46
N PRO A 75 -7.54 -11.33 25.67
CA PRO A 75 -6.61 -10.97 26.75
C PRO A 75 -7.25 -11.25 28.11
N GLY A 76 -6.43 -11.62 29.09
CA GLY A 76 -6.92 -11.76 30.47
C GLY A 76 -7.03 -10.42 31.19
N VAL A 77 -6.07 -9.52 30.95
CA VAL A 77 -5.98 -8.19 31.60
C VAL A 77 -6.11 -7.09 30.56
N ILE A 78 -6.98 -6.12 30.83
CA ILE A 78 -7.16 -4.89 30.06
C ILE A 78 -6.92 -3.67 30.96
N ILE A 79 -6.24 -2.64 30.43
CA ILE A 79 -6.00 -1.36 31.10
C ILE A 79 -6.46 -0.22 30.19
N GLU A 80 -7.27 0.68 30.74
CA GLU A 80 -7.81 1.87 30.08
C GLU A 80 -7.46 3.10 30.91
N VAL A 81 -6.97 4.17 30.28
CA VAL A 81 -6.64 5.43 30.94
C VAL A 81 -7.60 6.51 30.44
N ALA A 82 -8.37 7.08 31.36
CA ALA A 82 -9.34 8.12 31.06
C ALA A 82 -8.95 9.47 31.68
N TYR A 83 -9.57 10.51 31.14
CA TYR A 83 -9.67 11.82 31.77
C TYR A 83 -10.95 11.90 32.57
N SER A 84 -10.96 12.68 33.66
CA SER A 84 -12.10 12.80 34.59
C SER A 84 -13.43 13.19 33.94
N GLN A 85 -13.40 13.85 32.77
CA GLN A 85 -14.59 14.18 31.96
C GLN A 85 -15.24 12.95 31.27
N LYS A 86 -14.51 11.84 31.13
CA LYS A 86 -14.94 10.59 30.49
C LYS A 86 -15.12 9.42 31.46
N LYS A 87 -14.93 9.63 32.77
CA LYS A 87 -15.04 8.61 33.82
C LYS A 87 -16.27 7.69 33.72
N LYS A 88 -17.45 8.24 33.41
CA LYS A 88 -18.69 7.45 33.23
C LYS A 88 -18.60 6.42 32.11
N ARG A 89 -17.72 6.61 31.11
CA ARG A 89 -17.52 5.65 30.02
C ARG A 89 -16.71 4.43 30.43
N LEU A 90 -15.85 4.52 31.46
CA LEU A 90 -15.01 3.41 31.89
C LEU A 90 -15.83 2.24 32.44
N SER A 91 -16.85 2.52 33.26
CA SER A 91 -17.74 1.48 33.80
C SER A 91 -18.41 0.66 32.70
N ARG A 92 -19.04 1.32 31.73
CA ARG A 92 -19.67 0.68 30.57
C ARG A 92 -18.65 -0.08 29.72
N LEU A 93 -17.46 0.50 29.52
CA LEU A 93 -16.42 -0.16 28.74
C LEU A 93 -15.91 -1.43 29.43
N ALA A 94 -15.80 -1.42 30.76
CA ALA A 94 -15.48 -2.61 31.54
C ALA A 94 -16.58 -3.68 31.43
N GLU A 95 -17.86 -3.28 31.46
CA GLU A 95 -18.99 -4.18 31.20
C GLU A 95 -18.88 -4.83 29.82
N ASP A 96 -18.66 -4.05 28.77
CA ASP A 96 -18.51 -4.54 27.40
C ASP A 96 -17.35 -5.56 27.30
N TYR A 97 -16.17 -5.23 27.85
CA TYR A 97 -15.01 -6.13 27.82
C TYR A 97 -15.25 -7.45 28.57
N LEU A 98 -15.84 -7.38 29.76
CA LEU A 98 -16.01 -8.54 30.65
C LEU A 98 -17.16 -9.44 30.20
N LEU A 99 -18.29 -8.86 29.80
CA LEU A 99 -19.48 -9.61 29.42
C LEU A 99 -19.43 -10.09 27.97
N ASP A 100 -19.07 -9.25 27.00
CA ASP A 100 -19.04 -9.66 25.58
C ASP A 100 -17.95 -10.73 25.33
N SER A 101 -16.91 -10.76 26.17
CA SER A 101 -15.89 -11.82 26.14
C SER A 101 -16.33 -13.12 26.82
N ASN A 102 -17.54 -13.20 27.36
CA ASN A 102 -18.02 -14.29 28.21
C ASN A 102 -17.06 -14.58 29.38
N ALA A 103 -16.64 -13.54 30.10
CA ALA A 103 -15.63 -13.60 31.15
C ALA A 103 -14.25 -14.15 30.70
N SER A 104 -13.94 -14.17 29.40
CA SER A 104 -12.60 -14.54 28.96
C SER A 104 -11.58 -13.46 29.33
N VAL A 105 -12.00 -12.19 29.29
CA VAL A 105 -11.30 -11.11 29.99
C VAL A 105 -11.62 -11.25 31.48
N GLN A 106 -10.59 -11.34 32.31
CA GLN A 106 -10.74 -11.60 33.75
C GLN A 106 -10.77 -10.30 34.57
N VAL A 107 -10.10 -9.25 34.08
CA VAL A 107 -9.98 -7.99 34.80
C VAL A 107 -9.83 -6.80 33.85
N VAL A 108 -10.54 -5.73 34.16
CA VAL A 108 -10.40 -4.42 33.51
C VAL A 108 -9.95 -3.41 34.57
N VAL A 109 -8.88 -2.70 34.27
CA VAL A 109 -8.31 -1.64 35.12
C VAL A 109 -8.57 -0.29 34.46
N GLY A 110 -9.23 0.61 35.16
CA GLY A 110 -9.46 1.99 34.71
C GLY A 110 -8.62 2.95 35.51
N LEU A 111 -7.74 3.71 34.87
CA LEU A 111 -6.91 4.74 35.48
C LEU A 111 -7.46 6.11 35.06
N ASP A 112 -8.08 6.83 35.99
CA ASP A 112 -8.66 8.15 35.74
C ASP A 112 -7.72 9.25 36.25
N ILE A 113 -7.30 10.13 35.35
CA ILE A 113 -6.39 11.23 35.65
C ILE A 113 -7.14 12.55 35.51
N GLU A 114 -7.13 13.39 36.54
CA GLU A 114 -7.72 14.72 36.45
C GLU A 114 -6.81 15.67 35.65
N TYR A 115 -7.33 16.21 34.54
CA TYR A 115 -6.67 17.26 33.76
C TYR A 115 -7.49 18.55 33.76
N GLY A 116 -6.81 19.69 33.83
CA GLY A 116 -7.41 21.00 33.54
C GLY A 116 -8.24 21.65 34.65
N LYS A 117 -8.46 20.99 35.80
CA LYS A 117 -8.93 21.70 37.01
C LYS A 117 -7.74 22.41 37.64
N LYS A 118 -7.78 23.75 37.67
CA LYS A 118 -6.71 24.58 38.26
C LYS A 118 -6.37 24.08 39.68
N GLY A 119 -5.19 23.49 39.83
CA GLY A 119 -4.60 23.13 41.12
C GLY A 119 -4.79 21.68 41.58
N SER A 120 -5.58 20.84 40.91
CA SER A 120 -5.70 19.42 41.29
C SER A 120 -4.80 18.53 40.44
N ARG A 121 -4.05 17.64 41.09
CA ARG A 121 -3.22 16.59 40.47
C ARG A 121 -3.74 15.18 40.76
N LYS A 122 -5.00 15.10 41.19
CA LYS A 122 -5.65 13.87 41.63
C LYS A 122 -5.72 12.84 40.51
N ALA A 123 -5.47 11.58 40.87
CA ALA A 123 -5.67 10.45 39.98
C ALA A 123 -6.20 9.24 40.76
N THR A 124 -7.17 8.56 40.17
CA THR A 124 -7.91 7.45 40.79
C THR A 124 -7.86 6.21 39.91
N MET A 125 -8.02 5.05 40.52
CA MET A 125 -8.08 3.77 39.83
C MET A 125 -9.37 3.04 40.19
N SER A 126 -9.88 2.29 39.22
CA SER A 126 -10.98 1.36 39.39
C SER A 126 -10.61 0.00 38.80
N VAL A 127 -11.11 -1.07 39.40
CA VAL A 127 -10.88 -2.45 38.95
C VAL A 127 -12.21 -3.18 38.89
N TRP A 128 -12.51 -3.79 37.75
CA TRP A 128 -13.74 -4.54 37.51
C TRP A 128 -13.45 -6.00 37.21
N ARG A 129 -14.31 -6.89 37.73
CA ARG A 129 -14.31 -8.34 37.50
C ARG A 129 -15.72 -8.88 37.34
N THR A 130 -15.86 -10.10 36.82
CA THR A 130 -17.14 -10.80 36.79
C THR A 130 -17.37 -11.63 38.05
N GLN A 131 -18.60 -11.67 38.54
CA GLN A 131 -19.05 -12.54 39.61
C GLN A 131 -20.38 -13.20 39.23
N VAL A 132 -20.50 -14.50 39.48
CA VAL A 132 -21.78 -15.22 39.36
C VAL A 132 -22.60 -14.98 40.62
N VAL A 133 -23.81 -14.46 40.48
CA VAL A 133 -24.75 -14.19 41.56
C VAL A 133 -25.98 -15.06 41.38
N SER A 134 -26.27 -15.93 42.34
CA SER A 134 -27.48 -16.74 42.32
C SER A 134 -28.71 -15.88 42.63
N THR A 135 -29.63 -15.79 41.66
CA THR A 135 -30.90 -15.07 41.79
C THR A 135 -32.08 -16.04 41.81
N ALA A 136 -33.27 -15.56 42.16
CA ALA A 136 -34.50 -16.36 42.11
C ALA A 136 -34.82 -16.93 40.71
N ASN A 137 -34.25 -16.33 39.64
CA ASN A 137 -34.45 -16.73 38.24
C ASN A 137 -33.26 -17.55 37.67
N GLY A 138 -32.29 -17.94 38.50
CA GLY A 138 -31.07 -18.63 38.10
C GLY A 138 -29.79 -17.83 38.38
N ASP A 139 -28.66 -18.41 38.04
CA ASP A 139 -27.35 -17.78 38.18
C ASP A 139 -27.12 -16.72 37.12
N GLU A 140 -26.69 -15.53 37.54
CA GLU A 140 -26.47 -14.37 36.67
C GLU A 140 -25.00 -13.93 36.76
N LEU A 141 -24.33 -13.79 35.62
CA LEU A 141 -22.98 -13.23 35.55
C LEU A 141 -23.07 -11.70 35.58
N ARG A 142 -22.50 -11.07 36.61
CA ARG A 142 -22.51 -9.61 36.78
C ARG A 142 -21.10 -9.06 36.86
N VAL A 143 -20.93 -7.83 36.39
CA VAL A 143 -19.69 -7.08 36.59
C VAL A 143 -19.74 -6.36 37.94
N VAL A 144 -18.68 -6.55 38.72
CA VAL A 144 -18.48 -5.93 40.04
C VAL A 144 -17.26 -5.03 39.96
N GLN A 145 -17.41 -3.80 40.42
CA GLN A 145 -16.31 -2.87 40.63
C GLN A 145 -15.68 -3.15 42.00
N GLU A 146 -14.66 -4.00 42.04
CA GLU A 146 -13.97 -4.39 43.28
C GLU A 146 -13.21 -3.22 43.91
N VAL A 147 -12.61 -2.38 43.07
CA VAL A 147 -11.96 -1.13 43.47
C VAL A 147 -12.71 0.01 42.79
N ALA A 148 -13.27 0.91 43.57
CA ALA A 148 -14.11 2.00 43.07
C ALA A 148 -13.46 3.36 43.33
N ASP A 149 -12.84 3.91 42.28
CA ASP A 149 -12.25 5.25 42.25
C ASP A 149 -11.28 5.54 43.40
N GLU A 150 -10.51 4.53 43.76
CA GLU A 150 -9.50 4.62 44.81
C GLU A 150 -8.41 5.57 44.34
N ALA A 151 -8.18 6.66 45.08
CA ALA A 151 -7.13 7.60 44.74
C ALA A 151 -5.79 6.89 44.88
N PHE A 152 -4.97 6.88 43.84
CA PHE A 152 -3.56 6.52 43.96
C PHE A 152 -2.68 7.76 44.10
N ARG A 153 -3.24 8.94 43.79
CA ARG A 153 -2.63 10.26 43.89
C ARG A 153 -3.64 11.28 44.41
N ASP A 154 -3.26 12.04 45.45
CA ASP A 154 -4.08 13.11 46.02
C ASP A 154 -4.05 14.40 45.17
N ASP A 155 -4.78 15.43 45.61
CA ASP A 155 -4.86 16.72 44.91
C ASP A 155 -3.50 17.45 44.86
N ASP A 156 -2.63 17.24 45.85
CA ASP A 156 -1.29 17.83 45.94
C ASP A 156 -0.25 17.06 45.09
N GLY A 157 -0.61 15.87 44.62
CA GLY A 157 0.20 15.02 43.76
C GLY A 157 1.02 13.97 44.52
N ASN A 158 0.74 13.74 45.80
CA ASN A 158 1.40 12.72 46.63
C ASN A 158 0.68 11.36 46.50
N PRO A 159 1.41 10.25 46.70
CA PRO A 159 0.80 8.94 46.78
C PRO A 159 -0.03 8.79 48.06
N THR A 160 -1.12 8.06 47.95
CA THR A 160 -2.02 7.70 49.06
C THR A 160 -1.57 6.42 49.77
N ASP A 161 -2.15 6.14 50.94
CA ASP A 161 -1.83 4.95 51.76
C ASP A 161 -2.44 3.62 51.26
N TYR A 162 -3.21 3.66 50.17
CA TYR A 162 -3.76 2.44 49.57
C TYR A 162 -2.68 1.53 48.94
N GLU A 163 -2.99 0.25 48.74
CA GLU A 163 -2.03 -0.75 48.25
C GLU A 163 -1.63 -0.55 46.77
N GLY A 164 -2.47 0.12 45.97
CA GLY A 164 -2.26 0.29 44.54
C GLY A 164 -2.84 -0.85 43.70
N LEU A 165 -2.38 -1.00 42.45
CA LEU A 165 -2.91 -2.00 41.53
C LEU A 165 -2.46 -3.41 41.96
N GLN A 166 -3.40 -4.28 42.30
CA GLN A 166 -3.12 -5.66 42.67
C GLN A 166 -3.76 -6.62 41.66
N LEU A 167 -2.92 -7.26 40.84
CA LEU A 167 -3.31 -8.33 39.93
C LEU A 167 -2.81 -9.68 40.44
N ARG A 168 -3.40 -10.76 39.93
CA ARG A 168 -3.05 -12.15 40.20
C ARG A 168 -2.56 -12.79 38.91
N LEU A 169 -1.66 -13.76 39.00
CA LEU A 169 -1.13 -14.44 37.82
C LEU A 169 -2.25 -15.12 37.04
N LYS A 170 -3.25 -15.68 37.72
CA LYS A 170 -4.44 -16.25 37.07
C LYS A 170 -5.25 -15.24 36.24
N ASP A 171 -5.14 -13.93 36.50
CA ASP A 171 -5.90 -12.91 35.77
C ASP A 171 -5.46 -12.78 34.31
N PHE A 172 -4.28 -13.30 33.94
CA PHE A 172 -3.72 -13.16 32.60
C PHE A 172 -4.26 -14.19 31.58
N ALA A 173 -5.18 -15.06 31.99
CA ALA A 173 -5.90 -16.00 31.14
C ALA A 173 -7.28 -16.31 31.72
N TYR A 174 -8.22 -16.82 30.91
CA TYR A 174 -9.54 -17.22 31.41
C TYR A 174 -9.45 -18.36 32.45
N GLU A 175 -10.44 -18.42 33.35
CA GLU A 175 -10.43 -19.23 34.57
C GLU A 175 -10.00 -20.68 34.37
N GLU A 176 -10.58 -21.38 33.40
CA GLU A 176 -10.27 -22.80 33.14
C GLU A 176 -8.80 -22.99 32.70
N LEU A 177 -8.27 -22.10 31.85
CA LEU A 177 -6.89 -22.17 31.38
C LEU A 177 -5.90 -21.89 32.51
N ALA A 178 -6.18 -20.86 33.32
CA ALA A 178 -5.36 -20.56 34.49
C ALA A 178 -5.37 -21.73 35.48
N LEU A 179 -6.53 -22.29 35.81
CA LEU A 179 -6.64 -23.43 36.72
C LEU A 179 -5.88 -24.65 36.19
N ASN A 180 -5.96 -24.92 34.89
CA ASN A 180 -5.26 -26.05 34.26
C ASN A 180 -3.73 -25.90 34.25
N GLU A 181 -3.23 -24.68 34.00
CA GLU A 181 -1.79 -24.46 33.87
C GLU A 181 -1.09 -24.23 35.20
N ILE A 182 -1.64 -23.37 36.08
CA ILE A 182 -0.98 -22.98 37.34
C ILE A 182 -1.63 -23.61 38.59
N GLY A 183 -2.87 -24.08 38.53
CA GLY A 183 -3.57 -24.62 39.70
C GLY A 183 -3.59 -23.62 40.85
N ASP A 184 -3.06 -24.01 42.01
CA ASP A 184 -2.97 -23.14 43.20
C ASP A 184 -1.74 -22.22 43.22
N GLU A 185 -0.83 -22.31 42.24
CA GLU A 185 0.40 -21.49 42.14
C GLU A 185 0.11 -20.06 41.61
N ASP A 186 -0.76 -19.33 42.30
CA ASP A 186 -1.23 -18.01 41.89
C ASP A 186 -0.47 -16.87 42.58
N LEU A 187 0.49 -16.29 41.87
CA LEU A 187 1.36 -15.21 42.36
C LEU A 187 0.72 -13.82 42.21
N LYS A 188 1.08 -12.89 43.11
CA LYS A 188 0.67 -11.49 43.01
C LYS A 188 1.56 -10.72 42.02
N VAL A 189 0.94 -9.84 41.22
CA VAL A 189 1.59 -8.85 40.36
C VAL A 189 1.05 -7.48 40.75
N GLY A 190 1.84 -6.71 41.49
CA GLY A 190 1.36 -5.50 42.17
C GLY A 190 2.13 -4.23 41.80
N ILE A 191 1.45 -3.10 41.63
CA ILE A 191 2.05 -1.77 41.47
C ILE A 191 1.54 -0.87 42.60
N SER A 192 2.43 -0.41 43.46
CA SER A 192 2.07 0.48 44.56
C SER A 192 1.57 1.84 44.09
N THR A 193 0.76 2.52 44.92
CA THR A 193 0.34 3.93 44.70
C THR A 193 1.54 4.86 44.49
N ARG A 194 2.64 4.62 45.21
CA ARG A 194 3.92 5.33 45.01
C ARG A 194 4.46 5.17 43.59
N GLN A 195 4.54 3.94 43.08
CA GLN A 195 5.01 3.69 41.72
C GLN A 195 4.08 4.32 40.68
N LEU A 196 2.75 4.19 40.85
CA LEU A 196 1.78 4.85 39.96
C LEU A 196 1.96 6.38 39.95
N CYS A 197 2.17 7.00 41.12
CA CYS A 197 2.48 8.43 41.21
C CYS A 197 3.80 8.81 40.55
N GLU A 198 4.85 7.99 40.72
CA GLU A 198 6.15 8.21 40.11
C GLU A 198 6.06 8.15 38.58
N TYR A 199 5.37 7.16 38.01
CA TYR A 199 5.17 7.04 36.57
C TYR A 199 4.38 8.23 36.01
N LEU A 200 3.29 8.63 36.68
CA LEU A 200 2.50 9.78 36.26
C LEU A 200 3.28 11.09 36.36
N GLY A 201 4.04 11.28 37.46
CA GLY A 201 4.88 12.45 37.66
C GLY A 201 6.05 12.53 36.67
N ALA A 202 6.65 11.39 36.31
CA ALA A 202 7.68 11.31 35.28
C ALA A 202 7.12 11.70 33.90
N ALA A 203 5.95 11.18 33.54
CA ALA A 203 5.26 11.52 32.31
C ALA A 203 4.94 13.03 32.22
N GLU A 204 4.38 13.61 33.29
CA GLU A 204 4.14 15.06 33.40
C GLU A 204 5.45 15.86 33.26
N THR A 205 6.51 15.42 33.94
CA THR A 205 7.81 16.11 33.92
C THR A 205 8.43 16.08 32.53
N MET A 206 8.36 14.95 31.82
CA MET A 206 8.90 14.83 30.46
C MET A 206 8.19 15.76 29.49
N VAL A 207 6.86 15.81 29.53
CA VAL A 207 6.07 16.69 28.65
C VAL A 207 6.29 18.16 28.99
N ASN A 208 6.28 18.52 30.29
CA ASN A 208 6.51 19.91 30.72
C ASN A 208 7.95 20.38 30.50
N ARG A 209 8.95 19.47 30.57
CA ARG A 209 10.35 19.82 30.30
C ARG A 209 10.60 20.09 28.82
N SER A 210 9.78 19.58 27.90
CA SER A 210 9.95 19.78 26.46
C SER A 210 10.05 21.26 26.07
N GLU A 211 9.42 22.18 26.83
CA GLU A 211 9.48 23.63 26.59
C GLU A 211 10.75 24.31 27.16
N SER A 212 11.47 23.64 28.05
CA SER A 212 12.62 24.18 28.82
C SER A 212 13.95 23.48 28.55
N LEU A 213 13.94 22.37 27.79
CA LEU A 213 15.13 21.64 27.41
C LEU A 213 15.94 22.45 26.39
N GLY A 214 17.26 22.38 26.51
CA GLY A 214 18.17 23.12 25.64
C GLY A 214 17.97 22.72 24.17
N GLU A 215 17.41 23.63 23.40
CA GLU A 215 17.47 23.57 21.95
C GLU A 215 18.86 24.01 21.49
N HIS A 216 19.38 23.41 20.43
CA HIS A 216 20.67 23.81 19.88
C HIS A 216 20.64 25.30 19.45
N SER A 217 21.32 26.15 20.21
CA SER A 217 21.36 27.59 19.96
C SER A 217 22.36 27.91 18.85
N VAL A 218 21.87 28.47 17.74
CA VAL A 218 22.72 28.99 16.67
C VAL A 218 23.18 30.41 17.07
N GLY A 219 24.48 30.69 16.98
CA GLY A 219 25.10 31.92 17.49
C GLY A 219 24.47 33.23 16.97
N PRO A 220 24.44 34.31 17.78
CA PRO A 220 23.80 35.57 17.41
C PRO A 220 24.50 36.20 16.18
N GLY A 221 23.70 36.61 15.19
CA GLY A 221 24.18 37.14 13.91
C GLY A 221 24.32 36.10 12.79
N ILE A 222 24.19 34.80 13.11
CA ILE A 222 24.15 33.74 12.08
C ILE A 222 22.76 33.75 11.42
N LYS A 223 22.71 34.22 10.17
CA LYS A 223 21.53 34.11 9.33
C LYS A 223 21.27 32.64 9.03
N LYS A 224 20.28 32.05 9.69
CA LYS A 224 19.75 30.72 9.37
C LYS A 224 19.12 30.77 7.96
N ARG A 225 19.89 30.46 6.93
CA ARG A 225 19.45 30.42 5.53
C ARG A 225 18.96 29.01 5.23
N LYS A 226 17.66 28.82 4.99
CA LYS A 226 17.09 27.50 4.62
C LYS A 226 17.53 27.00 3.23
N ARG A 227 18.28 27.81 2.46
CA ARG A 227 18.79 27.51 1.09
C ARG A 227 20.11 28.24 0.83
N SER A 228 20.94 27.75 -0.09
CA SER A 228 22.11 28.49 -0.62
C SER A 228 21.70 29.74 -1.40
N GLU A 229 22.62 30.71 -1.52
CA GLU A 229 22.43 31.90 -2.35
C GLU A 229 22.19 31.46 -3.80
N THR A 230 21.12 31.95 -4.41
CA THR A 230 20.85 31.70 -5.83
C THR A 230 21.86 32.53 -6.63
N PRO A 231 22.54 31.99 -7.65
CA PRO A 231 23.44 32.78 -8.49
C PRO A 231 22.72 34.03 -9.01
N PRO A 232 23.42 35.16 -9.25
CA PRO A 232 22.79 36.34 -9.81
C PRO A 232 22.07 35.95 -11.11
N GLU A 233 20.75 36.14 -11.16
CA GLU A 233 20.00 35.97 -12.39
C GLU A 233 20.43 37.09 -13.35
N GLU A 234 21.12 36.74 -14.43
CA GLU A 234 21.18 37.62 -15.59
C GLU A 234 19.77 37.72 -16.17
N ILE A 235 19.08 38.80 -15.81
CA ILE A 235 17.77 39.12 -16.36
C ILE A 235 17.97 39.49 -17.82
N ASN A 236 17.67 38.56 -18.72
CA ASN A 236 17.45 38.89 -20.11
C ASN A 236 16.05 39.51 -20.26
N SER A 237 15.94 40.53 -21.12
CA SER A 237 14.75 41.37 -21.35
C SER A 237 13.51 40.64 -21.86
N ASN A 238 13.53 39.30 -21.94
CA ASN A 238 12.43 38.46 -22.38
C ASN A 238 11.64 37.81 -21.22
N ASP A 239 12.12 37.86 -19.98
CA ASP A 239 11.54 37.10 -18.86
C ASP A 239 10.39 37.81 -18.10
N GLU A 240 10.11 39.09 -18.37
CA GLU A 240 9.01 39.80 -17.70
C GLU A 240 7.60 39.43 -18.19
N ALA A 241 7.44 38.62 -19.24
CA ALA A 241 6.12 38.39 -19.86
C ALA A 241 5.33 37.14 -19.36
N SER A 242 5.86 36.31 -18.46
CA SER A 242 5.31 34.95 -18.22
C SER A 242 4.73 34.64 -16.83
N LYS A 243 4.58 35.61 -15.92
CA LYS A 243 4.05 35.32 -14.57
C LYS A 243 2.57 34.89 -14.57
N PHE A 244 2.37 33.64 -14.12
CA PHE A 244 1.16 32.94 -13.66
C PHE A 244 -0.04 32.80 -14.63
N ARG A 245 -0.21 31.59 -15.19
CA ARG A 245 -1.45 31.11 -15.84
C ARG A 245 -1.79 29.71 -15.34
N SER A 246 -3.05 29.42 -14.97
CA SER A 246 -3.43 28.07 -14.53
C SER A 246 -3.23 27.08 -15.68
N ARG A 247 -2.61 25.94 -15.37
CA ARG A 247 -2.27 24.88 -16.33
C ARG A 247 -3.52 24.09 -16.78
N ASN A 248 -4.62 24.22 -16.03
CA ASN A 248 -5.83 23.40 -16.12
C ASN A 248 -7.06 24.15 -16.69
N GLY A 249 -6.95 25.44 -17.03
CA GLY A 249 -8.07 26.17 -17.65
C GLY A 249 -8.47 25.66 -19.04
N CYS A 250 -9.74 25.85 -19.44
CA CYS A 250 -10.19 25.47 -20.78
C CYS A 250 -9.35 26.16 -21.88
N LEU A 251 -9.20 25.50 -23.04
CA LEU A 251 -8.42 25.97 -24.17
C LEU A 251 -8.85 27.38 -24.61
N THR A 252 -10.14 27.66 -24.54
CA THR A 252 -10.71 28.96 -24.87
C THR A 252 -10.25 30.08 -23.92
N CYS A 253 -10.24 29.82 -22.60
CA CYS A 253 -9.75 30.80 -21.62
C CYS A 253 -8.23 30.98 -21.71
N ARG A 254 -7.49 29.89 -21.97
CA ARG A 254 -6.02 29.92 -22.13
C ARG A 254 -5.61 30.70 -23.38
N ALA A 255 -6.24 30.44 -24.52
CA ALA A 255 -6.01 31.18 -25.77
C ALA A 255 -6.28 32.67 -25.59
N ARG A 256 -7.29 33.00 -24.79
CA ARG A 256 -7.69 34.38 -24.48
C ARG A 256 -6.92 35.02 -23.34
N ARG A 257 -6.01 34.28 -22.68
CA ARG A 257 -5.23 34.76 -21.52
C ARG A 257 -6.09 35.31 -20.39
N VAL A 258 -7.24 34.68 -20.11
CA VAL A 258 -8.15 35.02 -19.00
C VAL A 258 -8.24 33.88 -17.98
N LYS A 259 -8.48 34.20 -16.70
CA LYS A 259 -8.62 33.21 -15.62
C LYS A 259 -9.84 32.31 -15.87
N CYS A 260 -9.62 30.99 -15.84
CA CYS A 260 -10.68 29.99 -15.94
C CYS A 260 -11.06 29.52 -14.53
N ASP A 261 -12.34 29.35 -14.29
CA ASP A 261 -12.92 28.84 -13.04
C ASP A 261 -13.12 27.31 -13.04
N GLU A 262 -12.61 26.64 -14.08
CA GLU A 262 -12.48 25.18 -14.17
C GLU A 262 -13.81 24.38 -14.13
N THR A 263 -14.95 25.06 -14.10
CA THR A 263 -16.29 24.44 -14.12
C THR A 263 -16.60 23.77 -15.46
N ARG A 264 -17.01 22.50 -15.45
CA ARG A 264 -17.37 21.70 -16.63
C ARG A 264 -18.90 21.50 -16.73
N PRO A 265 -19.48 21.36 -17.94
CA PRO A 265 -18.84 21.37 -19.26
C PRO A 265 -18.51 22.78 -19.79
N LEU A 266 -19.10 23.82 -19.20
CA LEU A 266 -18.96 25.22 -19.62
C LEU A 266 -18.50 26.09 -18.45
N CYS A 267 -17.28 26.61 -18.51
CA CYS A 267 -16.76 27.51 -17.47
C CYS A 267 -17.52 28.85 -17.47
N LYS A 268 -17.67 29.52 -16.33
CA LYS A 268 -18.48 30.76 -16.22
C LYS A 268 -17.94 31.87 -17.11
N ALA A 269 -16.62 31.93 -17.32
CA ALA A 269 -15.99 32.92 -18.19
C ALA A 269 -16.37 32.75 -19.67
N CYS A 270 -16.52 31.50 -20.14
CA CYS A 270 -17.00 31.20 -21.49
C CYS A 270 -18.52 31.33 -21.58
N GLY A 271 -19.27 30.87 -20.57
CA GLY A 271 -20.73 30.96 -20.52
C GLY A 271 -21.25 32.40 -20.53
N LYS A 272 -20.69 33.28 -19.69
CA LYS A 272 -21.09 34.71 -19.66
C LYS A 272 -20.89 35.45 -20.98
N LYS A 273 -20.00 34.97 -21.84
CA LYS A 273 -19.70 35.59 -23.14
C LYS A 273 -20.21 34.74 -24.31
N ASN A 274 -21.00 33.71 -24.03
CA ASN A 274 -21.55 32.75 -24.99
C ASN A 274 -20.50 32.23 -25.99
N ARG A 275 -19.34 31.81 -25.46
CA ARG A 275 -18.21 31.34 -26.26
C ARG A 275 -18.07 29.82 -26.21
N PRO A 276 -17.56 29.20 -27.28
CA PRO A 276 -17.27 27.77 -27.27
C PRO A 276 -16.23 27.47 -26.19
N CYS A 277 -16.60 26.66 -25.19
CA CYS A 277 -15.70 26.24 -24.11
C CYS A 277 -15.11 24.90 -24.48
N GLN A 278 -13.88 24.91 -24.98
CA GLN A 278 -13.18 23.71 -25.40
C GLN A 278 -12.21 23.27 -24.32
N TRP A 279 -12.33 22.02 -23.91
CA TRP A 279 -11.38 21.35 -23.03
C TRP A 279 -10.44 20.49 -23.87
N LYS A 280 -9.23 20.23 -23.40
CA LYS A 280 -8.41 19.18 -24.03
C LYS A 280 -9.15 17.86 -23.85
N GLU A 281 -9.33 17.09 -24.93
CA GLU A 281 -9.80 15.71 -24.80
C GLU A 281 -8.80 14.95 -23.90
N PRO A 282 -9.26 14.11 -22.96
CA PRO A 282 -8.38 13.20 -22.24
C PRO A 282 -7.54 12.41 -23.25
N TYR A 283 -6.23 12.35 -23.03
CA TYR A 283 -5.33 11.52 -23.83
C TYR A 283 -5.52 10.05 -23.43
N THR A 284 -6.68 9.46 -23.76
CA THR A 284 -6.96 8.03 -23.53
C THR A 284 -7.46 7.36 -24.81
N LYS A 285 -6.76 7.61 -25.92
CA LYS A 285 -6.93 6.83 -27.17
C LYS A 285 -5.60 6.13 -27.46
N PHE A 286 -5.65 4.89 -27.98
CA PHE A 286 -4.55 4.12 -28.61
C PHE A 286 -3.78 4.87 -29.73
N LYS A 287 -4.05 6.17 -29.93
CA LYS A 287 -3.69 6.98 -31.10
C LYS A 287 -2.20 7.26 -31.28
N ASP A 288 -1.35 6.99 -30.30
CA ASP A 288 0.11 7.10 -30.49
C ASP A 288 0.72 5.82 -31.09
N TYR A 289 -0.09 4.81 -31.40
CA TYR A 289 0.16 3.89 -32.51
C TYR A 289 -0.66 4.31 -33.75
N ARG A 290 -0.11 5.27 -34.50
CA ARG A 290 -0.32 5.30 -35.96
C ARG A 290 0.97 4.83 -36.61
N PRO A 291 1.08 3.58 -37.08
CA PRO A 291 1.94 3.35 -38.23
C PRO A 291 1.29 4.15 -39.37
N ASP A 292 2.05 5.02 -40.03
CA ASP A 292 1.53 5.92 -41.07
C ASP A 292 0.60 5.18 -42.03
N GLY A 293 -0.71 5.38 -41.86
CA GLY A 293 -1.71 4.87 -42.78
C GLY A 293 -1.63 5.69 -44.07
N PRO A 294 -1.84 5.07 -45.25
CA PRO A 294 -1.72 5.77 -46.52
C PRO A 294 -2.72 6.92 -46.56
N THR A 295 -2.21 8.12 -46.74
CA THR A 295 -3.02 9.31 -47.00
C THR A 295 -3.70 9.12 -48.35
N SER A 296 -5.00 8.86 -48.33
CA SER A 296 -5.82 8.86 -49.52
C SER A 296 -6.01 10.28 -50.05
N SER A 297 -5.63 10.42 -51.32
CA SER A 297 -6.06 11.40 -52.33
C SER A 297 -5.42 12.78 -52.34
N ARG A 298 -4.63 13.03 -53.40
CA ARG A 298 -5.08 13.90 -54.48
C ARG A 298 -4.39 13.55 -55.81
N SER A 299 -5.24 13.44 -56.81
CA SER A 299 -4.98 13.11 -58.21
C SER A 299 -4.00 14.07 -58.88
N ALA A 300 -3.10 13.55 -59.71
CA ALA A 300 -2.56 14.24 -60.87
C ALA A 300 -2.26 13.22 -61.96
N ALA A 301 -2.80 13.47 -63.15
CA ALA A 301 -2.72 12.65 -64.34
C ALA A 301 -1.37 12.81 -65.07
N GLY A 302 -1.05 11.81 -65.90
CA GLY A 302 0.08 11.73 -66.83
C GLY A 302 0.94 10.50 -66.50
N GLY A 303 1.13 9.49 -67.33
CA GLY A 303 1.17 9.44 -68.79
C GLY A 303 2.55 8.89 -69.19
N THR A 304 2.56 7.89 -70.08
CA THR A 304 3.66 7.29 -70.88
C THR A 304 4.56 6.21 -70.26
N ASP A 305 4.36 4.98 -70.77
CA ASP A 305 5.30 4.10 -71.50
C ASP A 305 6.72 3.86 -70.95
N ASN A 306 7.06 2.61 -70.59
CA ASN A 306 7.89 1.74 -71.44
C ASN A 306 8.19 0.35 -70.84
N GLU A 307 8.39 -0.56 -71.79
CA GLU A 307 8.74 -1.98 -71.84
C GLU A 307 9.89 -2.55 -70.96
N THR A 308 9.91 -3.89 -71.00
CA THR A 308 10.99 -4.90 -70.83
C THR A 308 10.91 -5.70 -69.53
N ASP A 309 10.37 -6.92 -69.54
CA ASP A 309 10.86 -8.19 -70.12
C ASP A 309 12.05 -8.77 -69.33
N THR A 310 11.78 -9.81 -68.53
CA THR A 310 12.49 -11.09 -68.61
C THR A 310 11.79 -12.16 -67.76
N LYS A 311 11.53 -13.28 -68.42
CA LYS A 311 11.12 -14.60 -67.92
C LYS A 311 12.25 -15.22 -67.09
N GLU A 312 11.97 -16.11 -66.14
CA GLU A 312 12.13 -17.59 -66.19
C GLU A 312 12.27 -17.99 -64.70
N ASP A 313 11.84 -19.12 -64.14
CA ASP A 313 11.24 -20.34 -64.66
C ASP A 313 10.54 -21.09 -63.50
N MET A 314 9.61 -21.95 -63.91
CA MET A 314 8.91 -22.94 -63.10
C MET A 314 9.85 -24.03 -62.55
N MET A 315 9.44 -24.68 -61.45
CA MET A 315 9.32 -26.14 -61.40
C MET A 315 8.48 -26.57 -60.18
N ASP A 316 7.28 -27.07 -60.46
CA ASP A 316 6.52 -28.00 -59.62
C ASP A 316 7.27 -29.34 -59.49
N VAL A 317 6.93 -30.13 -58.45
CA VAL A 317 6.52 -31.55 -58.54
C VAL A 317 6.37 -32.14 -57.12
N ASP A 318 5.16 -32.64 -56.86
CA ASP A 318 4.72 -33.84 -56.10
C ASP A 318 5.51 -34.28 -54.85
N GLY A 319 4.93 -34.49 -53.66
CA GLY A 319 3.78 -35.35 -53.38
C GLY A 319 4.24 -36.81 -53.23
N ILE A 320 4.23 -37.38 -52.01
CA ILE A 320 4.08 -38.83 -51.71
C ILE A 320 3.77 -39.03 -50.21
N ASP A 321 2.77 -39.86 -49.96
CA ASP A 321 2.30 -40.41 -48.70
C ASP A 321 3.27 -41.42 -48.03
N GLY A 322 3.15 -41.56 -46.70
CA GLY A 322 2.82 -42.88 -46.15
C GLY A 322 3.82 -43.59 -45.20
N VAL A 323 3.24 -43.97 -44.04
CA VAL A 323 3.32 -45.29 -43.37
C VAL A 323 4.33 -45.51 -42.22
N ALA A 324 3.72 -45.90 -41.08
CA ALA A 324 4.10 -46.83 -39.98
C ALA A 324 5.59 -46.96 -39.57
N GLY A 325 5.96 -46.92 -38.29
CA GLY A 325 5.39 -47.61 -37.14
C GLY A 325 6.41 -48.64 -36.65
N ILE A 326 6.97 -48.45 -35.44
CA ILE A 326 7.71 -49.49 -34.71
C ILE A 326 7.33 -49.41 -33.23
N ASP A 327 7.18 -50.61 -32.67
CA ASP A 327 6.49 -51.03 -31.47
C ASP A 327 7.53 -51.56 -30.45
N LYS A 328 7.17 -51.57 -29.15
CA LYS A 328 7.70 -52.43 -28.07
C LYS A 328 9.13 -52.13 -27.53
N ARG A 329 9.46 -52.27 -26.23
CA ARG A 329 8.92 -53.08 -25.12
C ARG A 329 9.49 -52.62 -23.77
N ASP A 330 8.63 -52.65 -22.75
CA ASP A 330 8.78 -53.22 -21.39
C ASP A 330 10.16 -53.29 -20.69
N GLU A 331 10.21 -52.76 -19.46
CA GLU A 331 10.50 -53.59 -18.28
C GLU A 331 10.02 -52.93 -16.97
N ALA A 332 9.23 -53.70 -16.20
CA ALA A 332 8.75 -53.39 -14.87
C ALA A 332 9.60 -54.14 -13.82
N VAL A 333 9.95 -53.46 -12.72
CA VAL A 333 10.37 -54.14 -11.48
C VAL A 333 9.56 -53.59 -10.30
N ARG A 334 9.05 -54.54 -9.52
CA ARG A 334 8.06 -54.43 -8.45
C ARG A 334 8.59 -53.75 -7.18
N ALA A 335 7.67 -53.00 -6.57
CA ALA A 335 7.31 -52.86 -5.16
C ALA A 335 8.34 -53.16 -4.05
N ASN A 336 8.47 -52.20 -3.13
CA ASN A 336 8.16 -52.53 -1.73
C ASN A 336 7.61 -51.32 -0.96
N SER A 337 6.55 -51.60 -0.21
CA SER A 337 5.81 -50.71 0.67
C SER A 337 6.49 -50.59 2.04
N SER A 338 6.64 -49.37 2.55
CA SER A 338 6.67 -49.13 3.98
C SER A 338 5.93 -47.83 4.30
N SER A 339 4.83 -48.02 5.02
CA SER A 339 3.96 -47.02 5.60
C SER A 339 4.72 -46.07 6.54
N GLU A 340 4.71 -44.77 6.23
CA GLU A 340 4.82 -43.74 7.25
C GLU A 340 3.67 -42.74 7.12
N LYS A 341 3.16 -42.39 8.29
CA LYS A 341 1.87 -41.79 8.55
C LYS A 341 1.82 -40.36 8.02
N GLY A 342 0.66 -40.02 7.45
CA GLY A 342 0.38 -38.73 6.86
C GLY A 342 0.67 -37.55 7.78
N PHE A 343 1.61 -36.70 7.36
CA PHE A 343 1.68 -35.32 7.82
C PHE A 343 0.75 -34.51 6.93
N SER A 344 -0.47 -34.27 7.43
CA SER A 344 -1.45 -33.41 6.80
C SER A 344 -0.82 -32.03 6.57
N ARG A 345 -0.63 -31.68 5.30
CA ARG A 345 -0.19 -30.35 4.91
C ARG A 345 -1.20 -29.35 5.47
N ASN A 346 -0.72 -28.46 6.34
CA ASN A 346 -1.41 -27.23 6.69
C ASN A 346 -1.67 -26.46 5.39
N THR A 347 -2.87 -26.69 4.86
CA THR A 347 -3.50 -25.80 3.90
C THR A 347 -3.66 -24.47 4.60
N ALA A 348 -3.01 -23.44 4.07
CA ALA A 348 -3.28 -22.07 4.45
C ALA A 348 -4.81 -21.88 4.40
N PRO A 349 -5.45 -21.36 5.47
CA PRO A 349 -6.88 -21.16 5.44
C PRO A 349 -7.16 -20.14 4.33
N LYS A 350 -7.86 -20.59 3.29
CA LYS A 350 -8.52 -19.73 2.30
C LYS A 350 -9.56 -18.89 3.02
N SER A 351 -9.12 -17.79 3.63
CA SER A 351 -9.99 -16.72 4.11
C SER A 351 -10.45 -15.89 2.91
N ARG A 352 -11.29 -16.47 2.05
CA ARG A 352 -12.30 -15.69 1.35
C ARG A 352 -13.29 -15.23 2.42
N LYS A 353 -13.01 -14.08 3.05
CA LYS A 353 -14.02 -13.34 3.81
C LYS A 353 -15.02 -12.81 2.80
N ASN A 354 -16.12 -13.55 2.62
CA ASN A 354 -17.38 -12.96 2.18
C ASN A 354 -17.73 -11.86 3.20
N CYS A 355 -17.46 -10.61 2.82
CA CYS A 355 -17.98 -9.44 3.49
C CYS A 355 -19.50 -9.44 3.35
N ARG A 356 -20.21 -10.09 4.28
CA ARG A 356 -21.64 -9.81 4.52
C ARG A 356 -21.71 -8.50 5.29
N THR A 357 -21.71 -7.39 4.58
CA THR A 357 -22.97 -7.06 3.93
C THR A 357 -24.17 -7.05 4.85
N ASP A 358 -24.17 -6.34 5.99
CA ASP A 358 -25.43 -5.83 6.55
C ASP A 358 -26.22 -5.25 5.36
N GLY A 359 -27.53 -5.49 5.29
CA GLY A 359 -28.43 -5.30 4.12
C GLY A 359 -28.55 -3.89 3.52
N ALA A 360 -27.51 -3.08 3.60
CA ALA A 360 -27.19 -1.96 2.73
C ALA A 360 -27.01 -2.45 1.28
N SER A 361 -27.74 -1.84 0.34
CA SER A 361 -27.51 -2.02 -1.09
C SER A 361 -26.07 -1.62 -1.47
N GLU A 362 -25.61 -2.06 -2.64
CA GLU A 362 -24.35 -1.60 -3.26
C GLU A 362 -24.24 -0.06 -3.18
N ASP A 363 -25.33 0.63 -3.53
CA ASP A 363 -25.49 2.09 -3.51
C ASP A 363 -25.23 2.68 -2.11
N GLN A 364 -25.65 1.99 -1.05
CA GLN A 364 -25.49 2.47 0.33
C GLN A 364 -24.04 2.35 0.81
N LYS A 365 -23.27 1.37 0.32
CA LYS A 365 -21.83 1.25 0.62
C LYS A 365 -21.02 2.28 -0.15
N GLU A 366 -21.36 2.47 -1.43
CA GLU A 366 -20.75 3.50 -2.28
C GLU A 366 -20.96 4.90 -1.68
N ALA A 367 -22.20 5.21 -1.26
CA ALA A 367 -22.52 6.46 -0.57
C ALA A 367 -21.76 6.63 0.76
N THR A 368 -21.54 5.54 1.50
CA THR A 368 -20.77 5.58 2.76
C THR A 368 -19.29 5.86 2.49
N ALA A 369 -18.73 5.26 1.44
CA ALA A 369 -17.34 5.46 1.04
C ALA A 369 -17.10 6.88 0.55
N ASP A 370 -17.99 7.43 -0.29
CA ASP A 370 -17.92 8.83 -0.71
C ASP A 370 -18.05 9.79 0.49
N ALA A 371 -19.01 9.55 1.40
CA ALA A 371 -19.16 10.36 2.61
C ALA A 371 -17.92 10.30 3.54
N ALA A 372 -17.19 9.18 3.58
CA ALA A 372 -15.94 9.08 4.31
C ALA A 372 -14.81 9.84 3.60
N TYR A 373 -14.71 9.70 2.27
CA TYR A 373 -13.77 10.45 1.43
C TYR A 373 -13.95 11.97 1.61
N GLN A 374 -15.17 12.49 1.43
CA GLN A 374 -15.47 13.92 1.58
C GLN A 374 -15.12 14.46 2.97
N ARG A 375 -15.42 13.69 4.03
CA ARG A 375 -15.05 14.07 5.42
C ARG A 375 -13.55 14.10 5.63
N CYS A 376 -12.81 13.13 5.10
CA CYS A 376 -11.36 13.09 5.20
C CYS A 376 -10.73 14.28 4.45
N VAL A 377 -11.22 14.60 3.25
CA VAL A 377 -10.78 15.79 2.50
C VAL A 377 -11.03 17.08 3.30
N ALA A 378 -12.19 17.23 3.93
CA ALA A 378 -12.49 18.40 4.76
C ALA A 378 -11.50 18.56 5.93
N LEU A 379 -11.21 17.46 6.65
CA LEU A 379 -10.23 17.45 7.73
C LEU A 379 -8.81 17.77 7.23
N LEU A 380 -8.42 17.23 6.07
CA LEU A 380 -7.13 17.53 5.47
C LEU A 380 -6.98 19.00 5.10
N ILE A 381 -8.02 19.63 4.55
CA ILE A 381 -7.98 21.07 4.20
C ILE A 381 -7.76 21.93 5.44
N GLU A 382 -8.41 21.61 6.56
CA GLU A 382 -8.22 22.31 7.83
C GLU A 382 -6.78 22.17 8.33
N GLN A 383 -6.24 20.94 8.33
CA GLN A 383 -4.88 20.66 8.80
C GLN A 383 -3.79 21.24 7.87
N LEU A 384 -4.04 21.31 6.56
CA LEU A 384 -3.13 21.92 5.57
C LEU A 384 -2.98 23.44 5.74
N SER A 385 -3.87 24.08 6.51
CA SER A 385 -3.85 25.52 6.78
C SER A 385 -2.99 25.92 7.99
N GLU A 386 -2.46 24.94 8.74
CA GLU A 386 -1.61 25.14 9.91
C GLU A 386 -0.11 25.06 9.53
N ASP A 387 0.77 25.89 10.11
CA ASP A 387 2.20 26.01 9.71
C ASP A 387 3.05 24.72 9.94
N ALA A 388 2.50 23.64 10.50
CA ALA A 388 3.18 22.40 10.90
C ALA A 388 3.01 21.20 9.95
N VAL A 389 2.39 21.37 8.77
CA VAL A 389 2.00 20.29 7.83
C VAL A 389 3.13 19.31 7.46
N SER A 390 4.36 19.80 7.31
CA SER A 390 5.41 19.04 6.60
C SER A 390 5.88 17.78 7.34
N HIS A 391 5.67 17.66 8.65
CA HIS A 391 6.20 16.52 9.42
C HIS A 391 5.14 15.52 9.90
N ASP A 392 3.86 15.75 9.60
CA ASP A 392 2.78 14.85 10.03
C ASP A 392 2.69 13.61 9.13
N GLU A 393 3.09 12.48 9.68
CA GLU A 393 3.05 11.16 9.03
C GLU A 393 1.61 10.67 8.82
N THR A 394 0.66 11.11 9.64
CA THR A 394 -0.77 10.82 9.52
C THR A 394 -1.35 11.48 8.27
N LEU A 395 -0.98 12.74 8.00
CA LEU A 395 -1.39 13.45 6.78
C LEU A 395 -0.84 12.76 5.53
N LEU A 396 0.43 12.35 5.56
CA LEU A 396 1.04 11.60 4.45
C LEU A 396 0.30 10.27 4.18
N CYS A 397 -0.08 9.54 5.22
CA CYS A 397 -0.86 8.31 5.08
C CYS A 397 -2.25 8.57 4.51
N ALA A 398 -2.97 9.55 5.08
CA ALA A 398 -4.32 9.91 4.64
C ALA A 398 -4.32 10.28 3.16
N VAL A 399 -3.35 11.09 2.70
CA VAL A 399 -3.23 11.48 1.29
C VAL A 399 -2.96 10.28 0.39
N VAL A 400 -2.12 9.32 0.79
CA VAL A 400 -1.88 8.08 0.01
C VAL A 400 -3.13 7.21 -0.08
N VAL A 401 -3.91 7.09 1.00
CA VAL A 401 -5.16 6.31 1.02
C VAL A 401 -6.23 6.99 0.17
N LEU A 402 -6.39 8.31 0.28
CA LEU A 402 -7.31 9.07 -0.57
C LEU A 402 -6.91 8.98 -2.04
N ARG A 403 -5.61 9.00 -2.32
CA ARG A 403 -5.09 8.78 -3.68
C ARG A 403 -5.49 7.39 -4.22
N PHE A 404 -5.43 6.36 -3.39
CA PHE A 404 -5.87 5.02 -3.79
C PHE A 404 -7.40 4.96 -4.04
N TYR A 405 -8.19 5.66 -3.23
CA TYR A 405 -9.64 5.80 -3.46
C TYR A 405 -9.93 6.48 -4.80
N GLU A 406 -9.21 7.53 -5.17
CA GLU A 406 -9.34 8.18 -6.48
C GLU A 406 -9.06 7.22 -7.64
N GLN A 407 -8.02 6.39 -7.51
CA GLN A 407 -7.65 5.41 -8.54
C GLN A 407 -8.74 4.35 -8.76
N LEU A 408 -9.35 3.86 -7.67
CA LEU A 408 -10.45 2.89 -7.73
C LEU A 408 -11.74 3.48 -8.32
N ASN A 409 -12.00 4.76 -8.09
CA ASN A 409 -13.21 5.44 -8.57
C ASN A 409 -13.00 6.21 -9.88
N THR A 410 -11.95 5.88 -10.64
CA THR A 410 -11.76 6.43 -11.99
C THR A 410 -12.95 6.08 -12.87
N LEU A 411 -13.52 7.09 -13.56
CA LEU A 411 -14.69 6.89 -14.42
C LEU A 411 -14.42 5.79 -15.46
N SER A 412 -15.21 4.72 -15.39
CA SER A 412 -15.07 3.49 -16.19
C SER A 412 -15.16 3.71 -17.71
N SER A 413 -15.51 4.92 -18.16
CA SER A 413 -15.61 5.28 -19.57
C SER A 413 -14.36 5.97 -20.15
N THR A 414 -13.51 6.58 -19.32
CA THR A 414 -12.41 7.44 -19.81
C THR A 414 -11.06 7.18 -19.17
N GLY A 415 -10.99 6.48 -18.02
CA GLY A 415 -9.74 6.27 -17.27
C GLY A 415 -9.07 7.57 -16.80
N SER A 416 -9.83 8.67 -16.77
CA SER A 416 -9.32 10.01 -16.43
C SER A 416 -9.30 10.14 -14.92
N ASP A 417 -8.11 10.37 -14.40
CA ASP A 417 -7.84 10.64 -12.99
C ASP A 417 -7.51 12.13 -12.82
N ASP A 418 -8.16 12.81 -11.87
CA ASP A 418 -7.99 14.25 -11.65
C ASP A 418 -6.72 14.59 -10.83
N GLU A 419 -6.00 13.60 -10.31
CA GLU A 419 -4.69 13.72 -9.64
C GLU A 419 -4.63 14.74 -8.47
N GLN A 420 -5.78 15.06 -7.87
CA GLN A 420 -5.90 16.16 -6.91
C GLN A 420 -5.06 15.91 -5.66
N HIS A 421 -5.11 14.69 -5.11
CA HIS A 421 -4.33 14.30 -3.94
C HIS A 421 -2.87 13.96 -4.25
N LEU A 422 -2.54 13.61 -5.50
CA LEU A 422 -1.15 13.39 -5.92
C LEU A 422 -0.33 14.69 -5.85
N THR A 423 -0.93 15.79 -6.30
CA THR A 423 -0.32 17.12 -6.26
C THR A 423 -0.13 17.61 -4.82
N GLY A 424 -1.12 17.36 -3.95
CA GLY A 424 -1.02 17.67 -2.52
C GLY A 424 0.10 16.87 -1.84
N TYR A 425 0.20 15.57 -2.13
CA TYR A 425 1.26 14.72 -1.62
C TYR A 425 2.66 15.19 -2.04
N SER A 426 2.84 15.51 -3.32
CA SER A 426 4.15 15.90 -3.85
C SER A 426 4.63 17.22 -3.24
N ALA A 427 3.72 18.14 -2.94
CA ALA A 427 4.02 19.36 -2.18
C ALA A 427 4.47 19.05 -0.74
N ILE A 428 3.78 18.16 -0.02
CA ILE A 428 4.11 17.78 1.37
C ILE A 428 5.47 17.07 1.42
N ILE A 429 5.72 16.09 0.54
CA ILE A 429 7.01 15.38 0.48
C ILE A 429 8.18 16.30 0.07
N ARG A 430 7.98 17.22 -0.86
CA ARG A 430 9.02 18.19 -1.26
C ARG A 430 9.31 19.22 -0.19
N SER A 431 8.31 19.59 0.62
CA SER A 431 8.46 20.57 1.71
C SER A 431 9.10 19.98 2.98
N SER A 432 9.05 18.66 3.15
CA SER A 432 9.42 17.94 4.38
C SER A 432 10.79 17.29 4.37
N ARG A 433 11.46 17.22 3.21
CA ARG A 433 12.71 16.49 3.06
C ARG A 433 13.91 17.41 3.02
N GLY A 434 14.63 17.45 4.13
CA GLY A 434 15.93 18.13 4.25
C GLY A 434 17.12 17.36 3.65
N ASN A 435 17.00 16.04 3.46
CA ASN A 435 18.06 15.19 2.92
C ASN A 435 17.81 14.80 1.47
N ARG A 436 18.87 14.81 0.65
CA ARG A 436 18.86 14.34 -0.75
C ARG A 436 18.87 12.81 -0.90
N TYR A 437 18.75 12.09 0.21
CA TYR A 437 18.88 10.64 0.26
C TYR A 437 17.58 9.98 0.66
N VAL A 438 17.29 8.84 0.04
CA VAL A 438 16.17 7.96 0.41
C VAL A 438 16.75 6.59 0.76
N ASP A 439 16.40 6.07 1.95
CA ASP A 439 16.76 4.72 2.34
C ASP A 439 15.83 3.71 1.63
N PRO A 440 16.37 2.85 0.74
CA PRO A 440 15.56 1.88 0.01
C PRO A 440 15.02 0.76 0.92
N SER A 441 15.57 0.55 2.12
CA SER A 441 15.07 -0.43 3.09
C SER A 441 13.78 -0.01 3.80
N ALA A 442 13.31 1.23 3.55
CA ALA A 442 12.11 1.81 4.13
C ALA A 442 12.04 1.69 5.67
N PRO A 443 13.05 2.20 6.41
CA PRO A 443 13.16 1.98 7.85
C PRO A 443 12.12 2.75 8.67
N THR A 444 11.55 3.84 8.13
CA THR A 444 10.48 4.59 8.79
C THR A 444 9.19 4.57 7.97
N PHE A 445 8.11 4.93 8.64
CA PHE A 445 6.80 5.05 8.02
C PHE A 445 6.79 6.07 6.86
N ARG A 446 7.52 7.19 6.99
CA ARG A 446 7.67 8.18 5.91
C ARG A 446 8.34 7.60 4.66
N GLU A 447 9.38 6.76 4.80
CA GLU A 447 9.95 6.10 3.63
C GLU A 447 9.00 5.05 3.03
N ALA A 448 8.27 4.30 3.85
CA ALA A 448 7.27 3.36 3.36
C ALA A 448 6.20 4.08 2.51
N VAL A 449 5.66 5.19 3.02
CA VAL A 449 4.70 6.06 2.32
C VAL A 449 5.29 6.59 1.01
N PHE A 450 6.55 7.03 1.00
CA PHE A 450 7.23 7.44 -0.23
C PHE A 450 7.30 6.35 -1.30
N TRP A 451 7.60 5.11 -0.93
CA TRP A 451 7.66 4.01 -1.89
C TRP A 451 6.28 3.64 -2.44
N VAL A 452 5.20 3.81 -1.67
CA VAL A 452 3.83 3.71 -2.19
C VAL A 452 3.56 4.82 -3.20
N TYR A 453 3.94 6.05 -2.88
CA TYR A 453 3.80 7.18 -3.79
C TYR A 453 4.54 7.01 -5.11
N VAL A 454 5.78 6.53 -5.10
CA VAL A 454 6.54 6.27 -6.33
C VAL A 454 5.77 5.30 -7.24
N ARG A 455 5.14 4.26 -6.67
CA ARG A 455 4.30 3.31 -7.42
C ARG A 455 3.02 3.96 -7.95
N GLN A 456 2.39 4.85 -7.18
CA GLN A 456 1.22 5.62 -7.64
C GLN A 456 1.58 6.60 -8.78
N CYS A 457 2.76 7.24 -8.70
CA CYS A 457 3.28 8.08 -9.78
C CYS A 457 3.52 7.29 -11.07
N LEU A 458 4.02 6.05 -10.98
CA LEU A 458 4.20 5.17 -12.14
C LEU A 458 2.87 4.86 -12.84
N TYR A 459 1.78 4.66 -12.08
CA TYR A 459 0.44 4.50 -12.64
C TYR A 459 0.04 5.73 -13.48
N ASN A 460 0.09 6.92 -12.89
CA ASN A 460 -0.31 8.15 -13.59
C ASN A 460 0.57 8.46 -14.79
N ALA A 461 1.88 8.33 -14.62
CA ALA A 461 2.86 8.62 -15.67
C ALA A 461 2.61 7.78 -16.92
N THR A 462 2.23 6.51 -16.75
CA THR A 462 2.11 5.55 -17.86
C THR A 462 0.76 5.65 -18.55
N ILE A 463 -0.32 5.84 -17.79
CA ILE A 463 -1.66 6.08 -18.35
C ILE A 463 -1.72 7.43 -19.08
N ASN A 464 -1.18 8.49 -18.48
CA ASN A 464 -1.22 9.84 -19.04
C ASN A 464 -0.03 10.17 -19.96
N GLN A 465 0.90 9.23 -20.14
CA GLN A 465 2.15 9.40 -20.91
C GLN A 465 2.91 10.69 -20.58
N GLN A 466 3.14 10.90 -19.29
CA GLN A 466 3.82 12.08 -18.76
C GLN A 466 4.95 11.68 -17.80
N PRO A 467 5.96 12.55 -17.60
CA PRO A 467 6.97 12.32 -16.56
C PRO A 467 6.30 12.11 -15.19
N PRO A 468 6.74 11.12 -14.40
CA PRO A 468 6.20 10.93 -13.06
C PRO A 468 6.56 12.12 -12.17
N ASP A 469 5.67 12.50 -11.26
CA ASP A 469 5.87 13.64 -10.35
C ASP A 469 6.85 13.31 -9.21
N ILE A 470 8.05 12.85 -9.54
CA ILE A 470 9.07 12.42 -8.57
C ILE A 470 10.24 13.39 -8.63
N ASP A 471 10.82 13.70 -7.48
CA ASP A 471 12.09 14.43 -7.42
C ASP A 471 13.26 13.48 -7.72
N PHE A 472 13.71 13.47 -8.98
CA PHE A 472 14.86 12.67 -9.43
C PHE A 472 16.22 13.25 -9.01
N SER A 473 16.26 14.37 -8.28
CA SER A 473 17.50 14.80 -7.62
C SER A 473 17.83 13.97 -6.37
N LEU A 474 16.87 13.17 -5.88
CA LEU A 474 17.07 12.22 -4.79
C LEU A 474 17.97 11.06 -5.21
N GLN A 475 18.77 10.58 -4.26
CA GLN A 475 19.67 9.43 -4.43
C GLN A 475 19.32 8.33 -3.43
N LEU A 476 19.41 7.07 -3.86
CA LEU A 476 19.25 5.94 -2.95
C LEU A 476 20.51 5.79 -2.09
N HIS A 477 20.35 5.76 -0.77
CA HIS A 477 21.46 5.54 0.13
C HIS A 477 21.00 4.90 1.46
N PRO A 478 21.68 3.84 1.95
CA PRO A 478 22.79 3.15 1.30
C PRO A 478 22.31 2.38 0.04
N THR A 479 23.22 2.00 -0.85
CA THR A 479 22.85 1.07 -1.93
C THR A 479 22.62 -0.33 -1.34
N PRO A 480 21.70 -1.14 -1.90
CA PRO A 480 21.41 -2.47 -1.34
C PRO A 480 22.65 -3.38 -1.25
N GLY A 481 23.59 -3.29 -2.21
CA GLY A 481 24.83 -4.07 -2.21
C GLY A 481 25.80 -3.72 -1.08
N GLU A 482 25.74 -2.51 -0.54
CA GLU A 482 26.58 -2.02 0.56
C GLU A 482 26.00 -2.34 1.95
N MET A 483 24.73 -2.73 2.02
CA MET A 483 24.09 -3.06 3.28
C MET A 483 24.72 -4.32 3.90
N ARG A 484 25.23 -4.17 5.12
CA ARG A 484 25.72 -5.25 5.98
C ARG A 484 25.13 -5.01 7.36
N ASP A 485 24.07 -5.73 7.71
CA ASP A 485 23.37 -5.54 8.97
C ASP A 485 23.31 -6.87 9.74
N ALA A 486 23.66 -6.82 11.04
CA ALA A 486 23.57 -7.95 11.96
C ALA A 486 22.21 -8.02 12.68
N HIS A 487 21.27 -7.13 12.33
CA HIS A 487 19.92 -7.08 12.90
C HIS A 487 19.12 -8.38 12.58
N PRO A 488 18.23 -8.83 13.48
CA PRO A 488 17.39 -10.01 13.24
C PRO A 488 16.52 -9.92 11.96
N LEU A 489 16.18 -8.70 11.54
CA LEU A 489 15.43 -8.39 10.31
C LEU A 489 16.32 -7.94 9.14
N ALA A 490 17.64 -8.06 9.24
CA ALA A 490 18.59 -7.59 8.22
C ALA A 490 18.26 -8.14 6.81
N ARG A 491 17.85 -9.41 6.73
CA ARG A 491 17.43 -10.03 5.47
C ARG A 491 16.20 -9.35 4.86
N LEU A 492 15.17 -9.08 5.65
CA LEU A 492 13.95 -8.41 5.17
C LEU A 492 14.25 -6.98 4.72
N ARG A 493 15.09 -6.25 5.48
CA ARG A 493 15.54 -4.90 5.10
C ARG A 493 16.30 -4.90 3.78
N LEU A 494 17.19 -5.88 3.60
CA LEU A 494 17.97 -6.06 2.37
C LEU A 494 17.06 -6.41 1.18
N GLU A 495 16.14 -7.36 1.33
CA GLU A 495 15.18 -7.72 0.28
C GLU A 495 14.27 -6.54 -0.08
N THR A 496 13.81 -5.78 0.92
CA THR A 496 13.03 -4.54 0.72
C THR A 496 13.84 -3.51 -0.08
N ALA A 497 15.12 -3.33 0.27
CA ALA A 497 16.02 -2.42 -0.42
C ALA A 497 16.22 -2.78 -1.90
N TRP A 498 16.46 -4.06 -2.21
CA TRP A 498 16.57 -4.54 -3.59
C TRP A 498 15.26 -4.36 -4.38
N ALA A 499 14.11 -4.61 -3.75
CA ALA A 499 12.81 -4.44 -4.40
C ALA A 499 12.50 -2.96 -4.72
N ASN A 500 12.79 -2.07 -3.79
CA ASN A 500 12.62 -0.63 -3.96
C ASN A 500 13.65 -0.04 -4.94
N GLN A 501 14.87 -0.58 -5.02
CA GLN A 501 15.84 -0.19 -6.05
C GLN A 501 15.30 -0.46 -7.47
N MET A 502 14.69 -1.61 -7.73
CA MET A 502 14.04 -1.87 -9.04
C MET A 502 12.88 -0.90 -9.29
N THR A 503 12.10 -0.58 -8.26
CA THR A 503 11.02 0.40 -8.35
C THR A 503 11.57 1.78 -8.77
N TRP A 504 12.70 2.20 -8.19
CA TRP A 504 13.38 3.45 -8.55
C TRP A 504 13.97 3.43 -9.96
N ASN A 505 14.61 2.33 -10.35
CA ASN A 505 15.16 2.14 -11.68
C ASN A 505 14.05 2.26 -12.75
N LEU A 506 12.88 1.65 -12.51
CA LEU A 506 11.72 1.79 -13.38
C LEU A 506 11.23 3.25 -13.43
N ALA A 507 11.16 3.96 -12.31
CA ALA A 507 10.78 5.37 -12.29
C ALA A 507 11.74 6.23 -13.13
N CYS A 508 13.05 5.99 -13.04
CA CYS A 508 14.06 6.65 -13.88
C CYS A 508 13.86 6.36 -15.37
N VAL A 509 13.55 5.11 -15.73
CA VAL A 509 13.26 4.70 -17.11
C VAL A 509 12.00 5.39 -17.64
N VAL A 510 10.90 5.35 -16.87
CA VAL A 510 9.63 5.99 -17.25
C VAL A 510 9.80 7.50 -17.41
N ASN A 511 10.56 8.13 -16.51
CA ASN A 511 10.92 9.55 -16.65
C ASN A 511 11.69 9.82 -17.94
N PHE A 512 12.72 9.03 -18.26
CA PHE A 512 13.44 9.16 -19.53
C PHE A 512 12.54 9.00 -20.76
N CYS A 513 11.59 8.06 -20.74
CA CYS A 513 10.70 7.82 -21.86
C CYS A 513 9.73 8.97 -22.13
N PHE A 514 9.22 9.62 -21.07
CA PHE A 514 8.21 10.66 -21.18
C PHE A 514 8.74 12.09 -21.00
N ASP A 515 10.03 12.27 -20.68
CA ASP A 515 10.64 13.60 -20.59
C ASP A 515 10.72 14.25 -21.98
N GLY A 516 9.76 15.13 -22.26
CA GLY A 516 9.64 15.87 -23.51
C GLY A 516 10.49 17.15 -23.58
N ARG A 517 11.42 17.36 -22.64
CA ARG A 517 12.20 18.62 -22.53
C ARG A 517 13.52 18.64 -23.31
N GLU A 518 13.90 17.56 -24.00
CA GLU A 518 15.19 17.57 -24.72
C GLU A 518 15.13 18.39 -26.03
N PRO A 519 16.02 19.39 -26.20
CA PRO A 519 16.21 20.05 -27.48
C PRO A 519 16.58 19.02 -28.57
N GLN A 520 16.07 19.21 -29.78
CA GLN A 520 16.22 18.27 -30.93
C GLN A 520 17.67 17.92 -31.34
N ASN A 521 18.70 18.49 -30.68
CA ASN A 521 20.08 18.49 -31.15
C ASN A 521 21.07 17.55 -30.44
N GLU A 522 20.68 16.65 -29.55
CA GLU A 522 21.63 15.66 -28.98
C GLU A 522 21.12 14.22 -28.96
N LYS A 523 20.82 13.65 -30.14
CA LYS A 523 20.50 12.21 -30.29
C LYS A 523 21.54 11.29 -29.63
N ALA A 524 22.81 11.68 -29.65
CA ALA A 524 23.90 10.95 -29.01
C ALA A 524 23.80 10.94 -27.48
N HIS A 525 23.39 12.06 -26.87
CA HIS A 525 23.16 12.15 -25.43
C HIS A 525 21.99 11.25 -25.02
N LYS A 526 20.88 11.32 -25.76
CA LYS A 526 19.71 10.46 -25.51
C LYS A 526 20.05 8.98 -25.61
N MET A 527 20.85 8.58 -26.60
CA MET A 527 21.32 7.20 -26.75
C MET A 527 22.24 6.76 -25.61
N ARG A 528 23.15 7.63 -25.15
CA ARG A 528 24.00 7.35 -23.99
C ARG A 528 23.16 7.17 -22.74
N ARG A 529 22.19 8.07 -22.50
CA ARG A 529 21.28 7.98 -21.35
C ARG A 529 20.42 6.72 -21.38
N TRP A 530 19.96 6.33 -22.57
CA TRP A 530 19.27 5.06 -22.78
C TRP A 530 20.16 3.87 -22.40
N GLN A 531 21.43 3.87 -22.83
CA GLN A 531 22.38 2.81 -22.51
C GLN A 531 22.66 2.73 -21.00
N GLU A 532 22.87 3.87 -20.33
CA GLU A 532 23.06 3.93 -18.88
C GLU A 532 21.88 3.30 -18.12
N LEU A 533 20.65 3.58 -18.55
CA LEU A 533 19.44 3.03 -17.94
C LEU A 533 19.26 1.54 -18.25
N TRP A 534 19.63 1.10 -19.46
CA TRP A 534 19.68 -0.31 -19.82
C TRP A 534 20.65 -1.06 -18.91
N ASP A 535 21.88 -0.58 -18.79
CA ASP A 535 22.93 -1.17 -17.97
C ASP A 535 22.51 -1.20 -16.49
N LEU A 536 21.91 -0.11 -15.97
CA LEU A 536 21.40 -0.03 -14.60
C LEU A 536 20.36 -1.12 -14.29
N VAL A 537 19.44 -1.40 -15.22
CA VAL A 537 18.42 -2.45 -15.06
C VAL A 537 19.04 -3.85 -15.17
N GLN A 538 20.02 -4.05 -16.05
CA GLN A 538 20.76 -5.33 -16.15
C GLN A 538 21.58 -5.60 -14.90
N THR A 539 22.32 -4.61 -14.40
CA THR A 539 23.12 -4.73 -13.17
C THR A 539 22.26 -5.15 -11.99
N TRP A 540 21.07 -4.58 -11.83
CA TRP A 540 20.12 -5.04 -10.81
C TRP A 540 19.75 -6.53 -10.98
N MET A 541 19.56 -6.99 -12.22
CA MET A 541 19.30 -8.40 -12.54
C MET A 541 20.53 -9.32 -12.39
N HIS A 542 21.72 -8.79 -12.21
CA HIS A 542 22.91 -9.61 -11.96
C HIS A 542 23.32 -9.60 -10.49
N GLU A 543 23.08 -8.52 -9.77
CA GLU A 543 23.57 -8.32 -8.40
C GLU A 543 22.52 -8.63 -7.31
N ARG A 544 21.22 -8.66 -7.64
CA ARG A 544 20.18 -8.95 -6.63
C ARG A 544 20.37 -10.35 -6.01
N PRO A 545 19.90 -10.57 -4.77
CA PRO A 545 19.96 -11.88 -4.13
C PRO A 545 19.19 -12.95 -4.90
N ASP A 546 19.66 -14.21 -4.81
CA ASP A 546 19.02 -15.36 -5.45
C ASP A 546 17.57 -15.61 -4.98
N THR A 547 17.17 -15.02 -3.85
CA THR A 547 15.79 -15.09 -3.35
C THR A 547 14.78 -14.42 -4.29
N PHE A 548 15.23 -13.54 -5.19
CA PHE A 548 14.44 -12.94 -6.25
C PHE A 548 14.28 -13.83 -7.48
N ASN A 549 14.91 -15.02 -7.52
CA ASN A 549 14.69 -15.97 -8.60
C ASN A 549 13.35 -16.69 -8.41
N ALA A 550 12.71 -17.04 -9.53
CA ALA A 550 11.50 -17.85 -9.49
C ALA A 550 11.84 -19.22 -8.87
N VAL A 551 10.98 -19.70 -7.96
CA VAL A 551 11.08 -21.07 -7.41
C VAL A 551 10.59 -22.10 -8.40
N PHE A 552 9.78 -21.68 -9.37
CA PHE A 552 9.31 -22.52 -10.45
C PHE A 552 9.07 -21.66 -11.69
N GLU A 553 9.59 -22.13 -12.82
CA GLU A 553 9.27 -21.65 -14.15
C GLU A 553 8.99 -22.87 -15.03
N GLY A 554 7.82 -22.90 -15.64
CA GLY A 554 7.41 -24.03 -16.48
C GLY A 554 6.39 -23.64 -17.53
N LEU A 555 6.25 -24.51 -18.53
CA LEU A 555 5.22 -24.38 -19.56
C LEU A 555 3.83 -24.39 -18.92
N ALA A 556 2.90 -23.69 -19.58
CA ALA A 556 1.51 -23.66 -19.17
C ALA A 556 0.96 -25.09 -19.02
N SER A 557 0.57 -25.47 -17.79
CA SER A 557 0.06 -26.80 -17.50
C SER A 557 -1.39 -26.90 -17.97
N GLY A 558 -1.61 -27.25 -19.25
CA GLY A 558 -2.94 -27.42 -19.85
C GLY A 558 -3.67 -26.10 -20.17
N GLN A 559 -4.03 -25.92 -21.45
CA GLN A 559 -4.81 -24.80 -22.04
C GLN A 559 -4.30 -23.35 -21.85
N GLY A 560 -3.33 -23.08 -20.97
CA GLY A 560 -2.70 -21.77 -20.84
C GLY A 560 -1.74 -21.43 -21.98
N SER A 561 -1.59 -20.14 -22.28
CA SER A 561 -0.75 -19.54 -23.32
C SER A 561 0.44 -18.81 -22.70
N PHE A 562 0.35 -18.42 -21.43
CA PHE A 562 1.45 -17.82 -20.67
C PHE A 562 2.14 -18.85 -19.75
N PRO A 563 3.47 -18.74 -19.55
CA PRO A 563 4.22 -19.63 -18.67
C PRO A 563 3.78 -19.47 -17.21
N ARG A 564 3.95 -20.54 -16.42
CA ARG A 564 3.70 -20.49 -14.99
C ARG A 564 4.99 -20.15 -14.26
N ILE A 565 5.05 -18.94 -13.72
CA ILE A 565 6.20 -18.41 -12.95
C ILE A 565 5.78 -18.17 -11.49
N LEU A 566 6.45 -18.82 -10.52
CA LEU A 566 6.14 -18.69 -9.09
C LEU A 566 7.33 -18.17 -8.31
N PHE A 567 7.07 -17.32 -7.31
CA PHE A 567 8.07 -16.77 -6.40
C PHE A 567 7.71 -17.09 -4.93
N THR A 568 8.67 -16.89 -4.04
CA THR A 568 8.51 -17.11 -2.59
C THR A 568 7.73 -16.00 -1.89
N ALA A 569 7.68 -14.79 -2.45
CA ALA A 569 7.06 -13.63 -1.85
C ALA A 569 6.52 -12.65 -2.91
N ASP A 570 5.55 -11.82 -2.50
CA ASP A 570 4.90 -10.85 -3.38
C ASP A 570 5.88 -9.79 -3.89
N TRP A 571 6.81 -9.30 -3.05
CA TRP A 571 7.78 -8.31 -3.49
C TRP A 571 8.75 -8.84 -4.56
N HIS A 572 9.12 -10.13 -4.52
CA HIS A 572 9.90 -10.76 -5.60
C HIS A 572 9.11 -10.76 -6.91
N THR A 573 7.82 -11.10 -6.85
CA THR A 573 6.90 -11.10 -8.00
C THR A 573 6.74 -9.70 -8.59
N VAL A 574 6.57 -8.67 -7.76
CA VAL A 574 6.43 -7.28 -8.20
C VAL A 574 7.74 -6.74 -8.79
N SER A 575 8.89 -7.01 -8.16
CA SER A 575 10.19 -6.60 -8.70
C SER A 575 10.49 -7.26 -10.05
N PHE A 576 10.12 -8.52 -10.22
CA PHE A 576 10.17 -9.19 -11.52
C PHE A 576 9.30 -8.47 -12.57
N GLY A 577 8.05 -8.14 -12.23
CA GLY A 577 7.18 -7.35 -13.09
C GLY A 577 7.77 -5.99 -13.47
N PHE A 578 8.36 -5.27 -12.52
CA PHE A 578 9.00 -3.97 -12.76
C PHE A 578 10.26 -4.06 -13.61
N TYR A 579 11.05 -5.12 -13.47
CA TYR A 579 12.19 -5.41 -14.35
C TYR A 579 11.74 -5.58 -15.82
N HIS A 580 10.72 -6.39 -16.05
CA HIS A 580 10.15 -6.59 -17.39
C HIS A 580 9.47 -5.33 -17.94
N PHE A 581 8.82 -4.55 -17.08
CA PHE A 581 8.26 -3.26 -17.45
C PHE A 581 9.36 -2.30 -17.93
N ALA A 582 10.45 -2.16 -17.18
CA ALA A 582 11.56 -1.29 -17.57
C ALA A 582 12.13 -1.68 -18.95
N HIS A 583 12.23 -2.97 -19.24
CA HIS A 583 12.64 -3.47 -20.56
C HIS A 583 11.67 -3.09 -21.67
N ILE A 584 10.37 -3.28 -21.48
CA ILE A 584 9.34 -2.90 -22.46
C ILE A 584 9.47 -1.41 -22.81
N MET A 585 9.65 -0.55 -21.79
CA MET A 585 9.83 0.88 -21.97
C MET A 585 11.13 1.20 -22.72
N LEU A 586 12.26 0.62 -22.32
CA LEU A 586 13.55 0.86 -22.98
C LEU A 586 13.56 0.37 -24.44
N LEU A 587 13.00 -0.81 -24.72
CA LEU A 587 12.86 -1.33 -26.09
C LEU A 587 11.99 -0.42 -26.94
N ARG A 588 10.85 0.02 -26.41
CA ARG A 588 9.91 0.90 -27.13
C ARG A 588 10.50 2.28 -27.42
N TYR A 589 11.28 2.83 -26.50
CA TYR A 589 11.83 4.20 -26.57
C TYR A 589 13.32 4.25 -26.94
N LYS A 590 13.89 3.16 -27.49
CA LYS A 590 15.28 3.11 -27.93
C LYS A 590 15.58 4.18 -28.98
N PRO A 591 16.56 5.08 -28.76
CA PRO A 591 16.96 6.06 -29.75
C PRO A 591 17.64 5.41 -30.95
N GLY A 592 17.22 5.75 -32.16
CA GLY A 592 17.84 5.24 -33.39
C GLY A 592 17.08 5.65 -34.65
N PRO A 593 17.73 5.61 -35.83
CA PRO A 593 17.04 5.84 -37.07
C PRO A 593 16.05 4.69 -37.31
N LYS A 594 14.77 5.03 -37.46
CA LYS A 594 13.71 4.07 -37.82
C LYS A 594 13.82 3.74 -39.32
N PHE A 595 14.87 3.02 -39.72
CA PHE A 595 14.90 2.41 -41.04
C PHE A 595 14.04 1.15 -40.98
N ALA A 596 12.76 1.26 -41.28
CA ALA A 596 11.89 0.11 -41.40
C ALA A 596 11.15 0.18 -42.74
N ILE A 597 11.67 -0.54 -43.73
CA ILE A 597 10.81 -1.14 -44.76
C ILE A 597 10.01 -2.20 -44.01
N ARG A 598 8.81 -1.84 -43.56
CA ARG A 598 7.88 -2.79 -42.93
C ARG A 598 7.21 -3.58 -44.04
N ASN A 599 7.51 -4.87 -44.16
CA ASN A 599 6.52 -5.80 -44.69
C ASN A 599 5.38 -5.82 -43.68
N VAL A 600 4.20 -5.40 -44.13
CA VAL A 600 3.00 -5.09 -43.31
C VAL A 600 2.50 -6.30 -42.48
N GLU A 601 3.08 -7.49 -42.68
CA GLU A 601 2.62 -8.74 -42.08
C GLU A 601 3.51 -9.30 -40.96
N ASN A 602 4.76 -8.83 -40.77
CA ASN A 602 5.70 -9.43 -39.80
C ASN A 602 6.14 -8.48 -38.68
N LEU A 603 6.07 -8.96 -37.44
CA LEU A 603 6.58 -8.27 -36.24
C LEU A 603 8.11 -8.09 -36.33
N SER A 604 8.62 -6.95 -35.83
CA SER A 604 10.07 -6.74 -35.75
C SER A 604 10.71 -7.54 -34.61
N ASP A 605 12.04 -7.74 -34.65
CA ASP A 605 12.78 -8.36 -33.55
C ASP A 605 12.59 -7.62 -32.21
N THR A 606 12.38 -6.31 -32.26
CA THR A 606 12.07 -5.49 -31.08
C THR A 606 10.66 -5.80 -30.56
N ASP A 607 9.68 -5.96 -31.45
CA ASP A 607 8.31 -6.33 -31.07
C ASP A 607 8.28 -7.74 -30.45
N HIS A 608 9.06 -8.69 -30.98
CA HIS A 608 9.23 -10.02 -30.39
C HIS A 608 9.83 -9.96 -28.98
N GLN A 609 10.85 -9.12 -28.75
CA GLN A 609 11.42 -8.92 -27.42
C GLN A 609 10.40 -8.30 -26.46
N ILE A 610 9.66 -7.28 -26.89
CA ILE A 610 8.58 -6.67 -26.10
C ILE A 610 7.53 -7.72 -25.71
N LEU A 611 7.09 -8.55 -26.65
CA LEU A 611 6.14 -9.64 -26.38
C LEU A 611 6.70 -10.69 -25.42
N SER A 612 8.01 -11.00 -25.49
CA SER A 612 8.66 -11.89 -24.52
C SER A 612 8.55 -11.36 -23.10
N HIS A 613 8.87 -10.08 -22.88
CA HIS A 613 8.71 -9.45 -21.57
C HIS A 613 7.23 -9.36 -21.14
N ALA A 614 6.32 -9.07 -22.07
CA ALA A 614 4.87 -9.04 -21.79
C ALA A 614 4.34 -10.41 -21.33
N ARG A 615 4.77 -11.50 -21.98
CA ARG A 615 4.43 -12.87 -21.60
C ARG A 615 4.94 -13.23 -20.21
N ALA A 616 6.14 -12.78 -19.84
CA ALA A 616 6.68 -12.97 -18.50
C ALA A 616 5.82 -12.26 -17.43
N ILE A 617 5.42 -11.01 -17.68
CA ILE A 617 4.52 -10.26 -16.77
C ILE A 617 3.17 -10.97 -16.65
N CYS A 618 2.55 -11.36 -17.77
CA CYS A 618 1.26 -12.06 -17.77
C CYS A 618 1.35 -13.42 -17.08
N GLY A 619 2.43 -14.17 -17.31
CA GLY A 619 2.68 -15.46 -16.69
C GLY A 619 2.84 -15.37 -15.17
N ALA A 620 3.67 -14.44 -14.69
CA ALA A 620 3.81 -14.19 -13.26
C ALA A 620 2.49 -13.67 -12.63
N SER A 621 1.76 -12.80 -13.32
CA SER A 621 0.48 -12.26 -12.82
C SER A 621 -0.59 -13.33 -12.72
N ASN A 622 -0.65 -14.26 -13.68
CA ASN A 622 -1.63 -15.33 -13.70
C ASN A 622 -1.30 -16.45 -12.69
N SER A 623 0.00 -16.65 -12.41
CA SER A 623 0.45 -17.58 -11.36
C SER A 623 0.14 -17.10 -9.94
N SER A 624 0.14 -15.79 -9.73
CA SER A 624 -0.06 -15.15 -8.42
C SER A 624 -1.16 -14.09 -8.48
N PRO A 625 -2.43 -14.50 -8.69
CA PRO A 625 -3.56 -13.56 -8.85
C PRO A 625 -3.87 -12.75 -7.58
N GLU A 626 -3.32 -13.17 -6.44
CA GLU A 626 -3.42 -12.47 -5.15
C GLU A 626 -2.51 -11.23 -5.10
N THR A 627 -1.43 -11.20 -5.92
CA THR A 627 -0.44 -10.13 -5.95
C THR A 627 -0.93 -8.95 -6.81
N VAL A 628 -1.88 -8.18 -6.27
CA VAL A 628 -2.55 -7.04 -6.93
C VAL A 628 -1.61 -6.09 -7.68
N PRO A 629 -0.44 -5.65 -7.13
CA PRO A 629 0.42 -4.69 -7.83
C PRO A 629 0.96 -5.19 -9.18
N LEU A 630 1.06 -6.51 -9.37
CA LEU A 630 1.49 -7.08 -10.65
C LEU A 630 0.37 -7.01 -11.70
N ALA A 631 -0.89 -7.26 -11.30
CA ALA A 631 -2.04 -7.07 -12.19
C ALA A 631 -2.22 -5.59 -12.60
N ILE A 632 -1.93 -4.65 -11.69
CA ILE A 632 -1.85 -3.22 -12.02
C ILE A 632 -0.74 -2.96 -13.06
N THR A 633 0.41 -3.63 -12.93
CA THR A 633 1.51 -3.53 -13.91
C THR A 633 1.13 -4.06 -15.30
N VAL A 634 0.31 -5.12 -15.37
CA VAL A 634 -0.31 -5.57 -16.64
C VAL A 634 -1.11 -4.42 -17.24
N CYS A 635 -1.99 -3.78 -16.46
CA CYS A 635 -2.81 -2.66 -16.93
C CYS A 635 -1.98 -1.47 -17.46
N HIS A 636 -0.82 -1.18 -16.86
CA HIS A 636 0.05 -0.09 -17.34
C HIS A 636 0.74 -0.41 -18.67
N THR A 637 1.21 -1.63 -18.81
CA THR A 637 2.09 -2.01 -19.93
C THR A 637 1.31 -2.41 -21.17
N ILE A 638 0.06 -2.83 -21.00
CA ILE A 638 -0.77 -3.43 -22.05
C ILE A 638 -1.03 -2.52 -23.25
N PHE A 639 -0.97 -1.20 -23.08
CA PHE A 639 -1.12 -0.26 -24.19
C PHE A 639 0.08 -0.27 -25.14
N ILE A 640 1.23 -0.79 -24.71
CA ILE A 640 2.45 -0.90 -25.53
C ILE A 640 2.45 -2.22 -26.31
N TRP A 641 2.19 -3.34 -25.63
CA TRP A 641 2.33 -4.67 -26.21
C TRP A 641 1.00 -5.32 -26.62
N GLY A 642 -0.13 -4.86 -26.11
CA GLY A 642 -1.46 -5.39 -26.44
C GLY A 642 -1.79 -5.40 -27.94
N PRO A 643 -1.48 -4.33 -28.71
CA PRO A 643 -1.64 -4.33 -30.17
C PRO A 643 -0.78 -5.37 -30.89
N LEU A 644 0.33 -5.81 -30.28
CA LEU A 644 1.26 -6.78 -30.86
C LEU A 644 0.80 -8.23 -30.66
N VAL A 645 -0.20 -8.48 -29.83
CA VAL A 645 -0.70 -9.83 -29.55
C VAL A 645 -1.54 -10.33 -30.71
N CYS A 646 -1.04 -11.33 -31.43
CA CYS A 646 -1.74 -11.93 -32.58
C CYS A 646 -2.42 -13.27 -32.26
N ASN A 647 -1.92 -14.02 -31.27
CA ASN A 647 -2.46 -15.33 -30.92
C ASN A 647 -3.79 -15.20 -30.17
N SER A 648 -4.84 -15.90 -30.64
CA SER A 648 -6.17 -15.83 -30.02
C SER A 648 -6.20 -16.34 -28.58
N GLY A 649 -5.47 -17.42 -28.27
CA GLY A 649 -5.38 -17.95 -26.90
C GLY A 649 -4.68 -16.97 -25.94
N GLU A 650 -3.64 -16.27 -26.40
CA GLU A 650 -3.01 -15.19 -25.62
C GLU A 650 -3.97 -14.03 -25.40
N ARG A 651 -4.72 -13.59 -26.43
CA ARG A 651 -5.73 -12.54 -26.31
C ARG A 651 -6.81 -12.90 -25.28
N ASP A 652 -7.33 -14.12 -25.36
CA ASP A 652 -8.36 -14.61 -24.44
C ASP A 652 -7.86 -14.63 -22.99
N GLN A 653 -6.62 -15.08 -22.77
CA GLN A 653 -6.02 -15.07 -21.44
C GLN A 653 -5.73 -13.67 -20.91
N VAL A 654 -5.29 -12.74 -21.76
CA VAL A 654 -5.13 -11.34 -21.36
C VAL A 654 -6.46 -10.76 -20.88
N VAL A 655 -7.54 -11.00 -21.65
CA VAL A 655 -8.89 -10.59 -21.25
C VAL A 655 -9.32 -11.28 -19.96
N GLN A 656 -9.00 -12.56 -19.78
CA GLN A 656 -9.31 -13.30 -18.57
C GLN A 656 -8.57 -12.74 -17.35
N ILE A 657 -7.28 -12.40 -17.47
CA ILE A 657 -6.48 -11.78 -16.41
C ILE A 657 -7.13 -10.46 -15.97
N LEU A 658 -7.47 -9.58 -16.92
CA LEU A 658 -8.11 -8.29 -16.64
C LEU A 658 -9.50 -8.47 -16.02
N SER A 659 -10.33 -9.33 -16.60
CA SER A 659 -11.70 -9.58 -16.11
C SER A 659 -11.69 -10.18 -14.70
N ASN A 660 -10.76 -11.10 -14.42
CA ASN A 660 -10.57 -11.65 -13.09
C ASN A 660 -10.08 -10.60 -12.11
N PHE A 661 -9.20 -9.70 -12.54
CA PHE A 661 -8.69 -8.62 -11.70
C PHE A 661 -9.82 -7.69 -11.27
N GLU A 662 -10.65 -7.22 -12.19
CA GLU A 662 -11.83 -6.39 -11.90
C GLU A 662 -12.84 -7.13 -11.02
N LYS A 663 -13.15 -8.38 -11.35
CA LYS A 663 -14.13 -9.18 -10.60
C LYS A 663 -13.73 -9.41 -9.13
N HIS A 664 -12.45 -9.64 -8.85
CA HIS A 664 -11.98 -10.00 -7.50
C HIS A 664 -11.49 -8.79 -6.69
N HIS A 665 -11.01 -7.74 -7.35
CA HIS A 665 -10.34 -6.60 -6.70
C HIS A 665 -10.99 -5.25 -7.01
N VAL A 666 -12.09 -5.23 -7.78
CA VAL A 666 -12.87 -4.02 -8.13
C VAL A 666 -12.04 -2.96 -8.86
N TRP A 667 -10.93 -3.38 -9.48
CA TRP A 667 -10.10 -2.48 -10.28
C TRP A 667 -10.70 -2.29 -11.67
N PRO A 668 -10.92 -1.05 -12.15
CA PRO A 668 -11.62 -0.81 -13.41
C PRO A 668 -10.75 -1.19 -14.63
N THR A 669 -11.02 -2.35 -15.23
CA THR A 669 -10.32 -2.85 -16.43
C THR A 669 -11.22 -2.94 -17.66
N THR A 670 -12.53 -2.83 -17.51
CA THR A 670 -13.53 -2.97 -18.58
C THR A 670 -13.21 -2.09 -19.78
N TRP A 671 -12.79 -0.84 -19.55
CA TRP A 671 -12.39 0.07 -20.62
C TRP A 671 -11.12 -0.39 -21.35
N ILE A 672 -10.15 -0.97 -20.63
CA ILE A 672 -8.93 -1.55 -21.20
C ILE A 672 -9.31 -2.74 -22.10
N ILE A 673 -10.16 -3.64 -21.61
CA ILE A 673 -10.66 -4.80 -22.35
C ILE A 673 -11.36 -4.35 -23.64
N ASN A 674 -12.25 -3.36 -23.55
CA ASN A 674 -12.98 -2.84 -24.71
C ASN A 674 -12.04 -2.22 -25.73
N ALA A 675 -11.04 -1.46 -25.27
CA ALA A 675 -10.07 -0.83 -26.14
C ALA A 675 -9.15 -1.86 -26.83
N LEU A 676 -8.77 -2.94 -26.14
CA LEU A 676 -8.04 -4.07 -26.73
C LEU A 676 -8.86 -4.85 -27.75
N LYS A 677 -10.13 -5.15 -27.43
CA LYS A 677 -11.04 -5.83 -28.38
C LYS A 677 -11.22 -5.01 -29.65
N ALA A 678 -11.38 -3.69 -29.52
CA ALA A 678 -11.45 -2.78 -30.66
C ALA A 678 -10.16 -2.82 -31.49
N GLU A 679 -8.98 -2.78 -30.85
CA GLU A 679 -7.68 -2.89 -31.52
C GLU A 679 -7.50 -4.23 -32.25
N TRP A 680 -8.00 -5.32 -31.67
CA TRP A 680 -7.95 -6.66 -32.27
C TRP A 680 -9.04 -6.92 -33.32
N GLY A 681 -9.91 -5.94 -33.60
CA GLY A 681 -11.02 -6.08 -34.54
C GLY A 681 -12.15 -6.99 -34.05
N ILE A 682 -12.27 -7.21 -32.75
CA ILE A 682 -13.31 -8.03 -32.12
C ILE A 682 -14.49 -7.12 -31.75
N PRO A 683 -15.73 -7.39 -32.23
CA PRO A 683 -16.89 -6.59 -31.89
C PRO A 683 -17.13 -6.53 -30.38
N THR A 684 -17.27 -5.34 -29.81
CA THR A 684 -17.73 -5.16 -28.44
C THR A 684 -19.23 -5.42 -28.41
N SER A 685 -19.67 -6.46 -27.70
CA SER A 685 -21.09 -6.69 -27.43
C SER A 685 -21.63 -5.49 -26.63
N SER A 686 -22.46 -4.67 -27.26
CA SER A 686 -23.17 -3.57 -26.60
C SER A 686 -23.95 -4.10 -25.38
N ASN A 687 -23.76 -3.43 -24.25
CA ASN A 687 -24.41 -3.67 -22.95
C ASN A 687 -25.82 -4.26 -23.05
N SER A 688 -26.05 -5.38 -22.37
CA SER A 688 -27.38 -5.69 -21.83
C SER A 688 -27.57 -4.83 -20.58
N PRO A 689 -28.64 -4.03 -20.47
CA PRO A 689 -28.93 -3.28 -19.25
C PRO A 689 -29.61 -4.21 -18.25
N THR A 690 -29.01 -4.41 -17.09
CA THR A 690 -29.70 -4.70 -15.82
C THR A 690 -28.86 -4.20 -14.67
#